data_AF-A0A542KHH9-F1
#
_entry.id   AF-A0A542KHH9-F1
#
_cell.length_a   1.000
_cell.length_b   1.000
_cell.length_c   1.000
_cell.angle_alpha   90.00
_cell.angle_beta   90.00
_cell.angle_gamma   90.00
#
_symmetry.space_group_name_H-M   'P 1'
#
loop_
_entity.id
_entity.type
_entity.pdbx_description
1 polymer ?
#
loop_
_entity_poly.entity_id
_entity_poly.type
_entity_poly.pdbx_seq_one_letter_code
_entity_poly.pdbx_strand_id
1 'polypeptide(L)'
;MSQVQQTCQRPDCEGFYEDVGGGELYCDTCGLAPVVAPGGPSSARGSTGLRPAGDNDGSGSAGSRPTGRGSSRTSSQSSKSRRSVSGRLSRSLSGRSTGRSVSVRSSGSSSGTSSRGRLGAGLVQVPDVPRPDPRAMVLENPEVPERKRFCSRSDCGAPVGRSREERPGRTEGFCTKCGHPYSFVPKLKAGDVVHGQYEVAGCLAHGGLGWVYLAVDKAVSDRWVVLKGLLDTGDQDAMAAAISERRFLAEIEHANIVRIYNFVEHLDQRTGSMDGYIVMEYVGGKSLKEIANGRRTPDGKRDPLPVEQACAYGIEALEALGHLHSRNLLYCDFKVDNAIQTEDQLKLIDMGAVRRMDDEESAIYGTVGYQAPEVAEVGPSVASDLYTVARTLAVLTFDFQGYTNVFVDSLPDPDHIEVFREYESFYRLLVRATDPDPARRFASAQEMGEQLTGVLREVVSLQTGRARPALSTLFGPELRVTDAELFPKLDGEVSRLGARAVLPRKGRAPSPGSGGGSPAIVKPVNSPAAALALPIPRVDPADPNAGFLAGLMTTAPAELLGALAAAPAQSVETRLRQIRAWLENGDSEAAVTSLTTLEDEEPDDWRVVWYRGVAALVTGDQEGAALAFDAIYDAFPGEVAPKLALGLCAEVLGQLDNAAEYYRLVWSTDPSYVSAAFGLARVQLAAGDRRGAVGTLESVPESSIHYTAARVAAVRARLRGRTAVPGDVPFLEDLTAAAGQVEALDAYGLDPARREQLSAEVLGCALDWILSGGRGSAPAGRRTLLGSELDERGLRFGLERSYRTLARLARGGEERIDLVERANRYRPRTWV
;
A
#
# COMPACT_ATOMS: atom_id res chain seq x y z
N MET A 1 69.93 1.73 -14.75
CA MET A 1 70.48 0.49 -14.16
C MET A 1 69.34 -0.51 -14.12
N SER A 2 69.41 -1.56 -14.94
CA SER A 2 68.36 -2.56 -15.09
C SER A 2 68.15 -3.31 -13.77
N GLN A 3 66.95 -3.27 -13.20
CA GLN A 3 66.59 -4.09 -12.04
C GLN A 3 66.61 -5.57 -12.46
N VAL A 4 67.35 -6.38 -11.73
CA VAL A 4 67.39 -7.84 -11.92
C VAL A 4 66.02 -8.40 -11.55
N GLN A 5 65.24 -8.88 -12.53
CA GLN A 5 63.98 -9.59 -12.31
C GLN A 5 64.27 -10.90 -11.55
N GLN A 6 63.74 -11.06 -10.34
CA GLN A 6 63.88 -12.29 -9.56
C GLN A 6 62.90 -13.35 -10.05
N THR A 7 63.37 -14.54 -10.39
CA THR A 7 62.51 -15.68 -10.77
C THR A 7 61.76 -16.27 -9.57
N CYS A 8 60.56 -16.78 -9.82
CA CYS A 8 59.70 -17.45 -8.84
C CYS A 8 60.41 -18.67 -8.23
N GLN A 9 60.33 -18.82 -6.91
CA GLN A 9 61.02 -19.89 -6.19
C GLN A 9 60.18 -21.17 -6.01
N ARG A 10 58.97 -21.24 -6.59
CA ARG A 10 58.10 -22.41 -6.46
C ARG A 10 58.39 -23.45 -7.55
N PRO A 11 58.35 -24.75 -7.22
CA PRO A 11 58.39 -25.80 -8.24
C PRO A 11 57.20 -25.61 -9.20
N ASP A 12 57.45 -25.78 -10.49
CA ASP A 12 56.50 -25.64 -11.62
C ASP A 12 55.98 -24.22 -11.92
N CYS A 13 56.68 -23.15 -11.49
CA CYS A 13 56.37 -21.77 -11.87
C CYS A 13 57.55 -21.06 -12.54
N GLU A 14 57.43 -20.74 -13.83
CA GLU A 14 58.47 -20.04 -14.62
C GLU A 14 58.40 -18.50 -14.50
N GLY A 15 57.56 -17.96 -13.61
CA GLY A 15 57.33 -16.53 -13.50
C GLY A 15 58.43 -15.72 -12.83
N PHE A 16 58.29 -14.39 -12.86
CA PHE A 16 59.19 -13.41 -12.24
C PHE A 16 58.46 -12.58 -11.19
N TYR A 17 59.15 -12.18 -10.12
CA TYR A 17 58.64 -11.25 -9.13
C TYR A 17 58.66 -9.82 -9.67
N GLU A 18 57.52 -9.17 -9.64
CA GLU A 18 57.31 -7.79 -10.06
C GLU A 18 56.83 -6.95 -8.86
N ASP A 19 57.23 -5.68 -8.79
CA ASP A 19 56.70 -4.72 -7.82
C ASP A 19 55.35 -4.21 -8.31
N VAL A 20 54.29 -4.54 -7.58
CA VAL A 20 52.90 -4.19 -7.93
C VAL A 20 52.42 -2.90 -7.23
N GLY A 21 53.33 -2.18 -6.57
CA GLY A 21 53.08 -0.93 -5.85
C GLY A 21 53.06 -1.12 -4.34
N GLY A 22 53.79 -0.26 -3.61
CA GLY A 22 53.90 -0.31 -2.14
C GLY A 22 55.17 -0.99 -1.62
N GLY A 23 56.07 -1.46 -2.49
CA GLY A 23 57.34 -2.09 -2.11
C GLY A 23 57.25 -3.60 -1.89
N GLU A 24 56.14 -4.24 -2.25
CA GLU A 24 55.93 -5.68 -2.14
C GLU A 24 56.03 -6.36 -3.52
N LEU A 25 56.77 -7.47 -3.56
CA LEU A 25 57.07 -8.24 -4.76
C LEU A 25 56.11 -9.44 -4.89
N TYR A 26 55.50 -9.63 -6.06
CA TYR A 26 54.62 -10.77 -6.35
C TYR A 26 54.98 -11.41 -7.68
N CYS A 27 54.89 -12.74 -7.78
CA CYS A 27 55.18 -13.45 -9.02
C CYS A 27 54.12 -13.15 -10.10
N ASP A 28 54.57 -12.73 -11.28
CA ASP A 28 53.75 -12.44 -12.46
C ASP A 28 52.92 -13.62 -12.96
N THR A 29 53.35 -14.85 -12.67
CA THR A 29 52.76 -16.08 -13.20
C THR A 29 51.87 -16.76 -12.16
N CYS A 30 52.38 -17.02 -10.95
CA CYS A 30 51.60 -17.67 -9.89
C CYS A 30 50.96 -16.71 -8.87
N GLY A 31 51.29 -15.41 -8.90
CA GLY A 31 50.68 -14.39 -8.04
C GLY A 31 51.10 -14.42 -6.57
N LEU A 32 52.08 -15.25 -6.20
CA LEU A 32 52.50 -15.46 -4.81
C LEU A 32 53.74 -14.62 -4.50
N ALA A 33 53.87 -14.17 -3.25
CA ALA A 33 55.05 -13.45 -2.75
C ALA A 33 56.28 -14.38 -2.59
N PRO A 34 57.51 -13.84 -2.49
CA PRO A 34 58.72 -14.61 -2.23
C PRO A 34 58.63 -15.45 -0.95
N VAL A 35 59.13 -16.70 -1.00
CA VAL A 35 59.17 -17.56 0.18
C VAL A 35 60.34 -17.13 1.05
N VAL A 36 60.06 -16.53 2.22
CA VAL A 36 61.10 -16.17 3.18
C VAL A 36 61.46 -17.41 4.01
N ALA A 37 62.67 -17.96 3.82
CA ALA A 37 63.18 -19.02 4.68
C ALA A 37 63.46 -18.49 6.11
N PRO A 38 63.19 -19.25 7.18
CA PRO A 38 63.49 -18.82 8.54
C PRO A 38 64.98 -19.04 8.82
N GLY A 39 65.79 -17.98 8.71
CA GLY A 39 67.20 -17.97 9.11
C GLY A 39 67.90 -16.67 8.72
N GLY A 40 68.24 -15.82 9.71
CA GLY A 40 68.82 -14.48 9.54
C GLY A 40 70.27 -14.43 8.98
N PRO A 41 70.94 -13.25 8.95
CA PRO A 41 71.24 -12.49 10.18
C PRO A 41 71.09 -10.96 10.10
N SER A 42 71.21 -10.37 11.29
CA SER A 42 71.08 -8.97 11.71
C SER A 42 72.23 -8.05 11.29
N SER A 43 71.91 -6.79 10.96
CA SER A 43 72.72 -5.58 11.24
C SER A 43 71.82 -4.35 11.04
N ALA A 44 71.32 -3.63 12.05
CA ALA A 44 71.93 -2.80 13.10
C ALA A 44 71.74 -1.29 12.83
N ARG A 45 71.42 -0.58 13.95
CA ARG A 45 71.43 0.87 14.24
C ARG A 45 70.15 1.65 13.90
N GLY A 46 69.53 2.40 14.81
CA GLY A 46 69.85 2.73 16.22
C GLY A 46 68.64 3.42 16.88
N SER A 47 68.37 3.10 18.15
CA SER A 47 68.50 4.00 19.34
C SER A 47 67.50 5.16 19.35
N THR A 48 66.73 5.48 20.38
CA THR A 48 66.71 5.32 21.86
C THR A 48 65.52 6.20 22.29
N GLY A 49 64.79 6.07 23.40
CA GLY A 49 64.88 5.29 24.62
C GLY A 49 63.63 5.63 25.46
N LEU A 50 63.30 4.75 26.40
CA LEU A 50 62.13 4.78 27.26
C LEU A 50 62.37 5.56 28.58
N ARG A 51 61.30 6.26 29.02
CA ARG A 51 60.75 6.34 30.41
C ARG A 51 61.44 7.23 31.47
N PRO A 52 60.80 7.53 32.64
CA PRO A 52 59.36 7.61 33.02
C PRO A 52 59.00 8.75 34.04
N ALA A 53 57.75 8.71 34.58
CA ALA A 53 57.21 9.33 35.82
C ALA A 53 56.77 10.82 35.71
N GLY A 54 55.69 11.30 36.33
CA GLY A 54 54.70 10.75 37.27
C GLY A 54 53.67 11.84 37.64
N ASP A 55 52.55 11.40 38.21
CA ASP A 55 51.54 12.03 39.09
C ASP A 55 51.07 13.51 38.97
N ASN A 56 49.76 13.61 39.19
CA ASN A 56 49.00 14.58 40.00
C ASN A 56 48.06 15.60 39.32
N ASP A 57 46.77 15.40 39.62
CA ASP A 57 45.74 16.36 40.06
C ASP A 57 45.62 17.76 39.46
N GLY A 58 44.38 18.15 39.15
CA GLY A 58 43.96 19.55 39.29
C GLY A 58 42.91 20.04 38.30
N SER A 59 41.66 20.03 38.77
CA SER A 59 40.54 20.89 38.41
C SER A 59 40.83 22.28 37.79
N GLY A 60 39.92 22.76 36.93
CA GLY A 60 39.51 24.18 36.99
C GLY A 60 39.32 24.93 35.66
N SER A 61 38.05 25.14 35.31
CA SER A 61 37.45 26.39 34.82
C SER A 61 37.97 27.11 33.56
N ALA A 62 37.09 27.12 32.57
CA ALA A 62 36.49 28.29 31.91
C ALA A 62 37.38 29.44 31.38
N GLY A 63 37.27 29.64 30.06
CA GLY A 63 37.04 30.97 29.49
C GLY A 63 38.21 31.59 28.73
N SER A 64 38.10 31.64 27.40
CA SER A 64 38.00 32.88 26.62
C SER A 64 38.48 32.71 25.17
N ARG A 65 37.59 33.07 24.24
CA ARG A 65 37.86 33.50 22.86
C ARG A 65 39.00 34.53 22.80
N PRO A 66 39.78 34.68 21.69
CA PRO A 66 39.20 35.25 20.46
C PRO A 66 39.81 34.86 19.09
N THR A 67 38.95 35.03 18.07
CA THR A 67 39.20 35.52 16.70
C THR A 67 40.27 34.89 15.80
N GLY A 68 39.81 34.26 14.71
CA GLY A 68 39.86 34.92 13.40
C GLY A 68 40.63 34.23 12.26
N ARG A 69 39.86 33.83 11.23
CA ARG A 69 40.19 33.61 9.81
C ARG A 69 41.06 32.37 9.48
N GLY A 70 40.73 31.52 8.52
CA GLY A 70 39.61 31.47 7.59
C GLY A 70 39.79 30.24 6.69
N SER A 71 38.69 29.63 6.26
CA SER A 71 38.74 28.66 5.16
C SER A 71 37.42 28.66 4.40
N SER A 72 37.62 28.68 3.09
CA SER A 72 36.69 28.84 1.99
C SER A 72 35.55 27.83 2.00
N ARG A 73 34.35 28.39 1.90
CA ARG A 73 33.08 27.72 1.56
C ARG A 73 33.15 27.18 0.13
N THR A 74 32.99 25.88 -0.03
CA THR A 74 32.34 25.28 -1.20
C THR A 74 31.01 24.74 -0.72
N SER A 75 29.96 25.39 -1.17
CA SER A 75 28.57 25.12 -0.80
C SER A 75 28.06 23.89 -1.55
N SER A 76 28.07 22.72 -0.89
CA SER A 76 27.12 21.67 -1.21
C SER A 76 25.79 22.07 -0.57
N GLN A 77 24.90 22.66 -1.38
CA GLN A 77 23.50 22.83 -1.03
C GLN A 77 22.94 21.45 -0.66
N SER A 78 22.67 21.25 0.62
CA SER A 78 21.84 20.14 1.07
C SER A 78 20.47 20.34 0.46
N SER A 79 20.16 19.51 -0.53
CA SER A 79 18.81 19.26 -0.99
C SER A 79 17.98 18.84 0.21
N LYS A 80 17.26 19.81 0.79
CA LYS A 80 16.14 19.57 1.69
C LYS A 80 15.18 18.64 0.95
N SER A 81 15.21 17.37 1.31
CA SER A 81 14.18 16.40 0.95
C SER A 81 12.83 17.02 1.33
N ARG A 82 11.97 17.21 0.32
CA ARG A 82 10.60 17.68 0.51
C ARG A 82 9.84 16.56 1.23
N ARG A 83 9.84 16.61 2.56
CA ARG A 83 8.98 15.78 3.40
C ARG A 83 7.57 16.38 3.34
N SER A 84 6.70 15.75 2.59
CA SER A 84 5.25 15.76 2.80
C SER A 84 4.67 14.69 1.88
N VAL A 85 4.25 13.56 2.45
CA VAL A 85 3.11 12.85 1.88
C VAL A 85 1.90 13.72 2.20
N SER A 86 1.82 14.86 1.53
CA SER A 86 0.57 15.57 1.49
C SER A 86 -0.28 14.72 0.54
N GLY A 87 -1.33 14.09 1.06
CA GLY A 87 -2.35 13.51 0.22
C GLY A 87 -2.85 14.49 -0.83
N ARG A 88 -3.54 14.01 -1.86
CA ARG A 88 -4.13 14.90 -2.89
C ARG A 88 -4.89 16.08 -2.26
N LEU A 89 -5.60 15.81 -1.16
CA LEU A 89 -6.27 16.82 -0.33
C LEU A 89 -5.27 17.77 0.35
N SER A 90 -4.31 17.27 1.12
CA SER A 90 -3.33 18.08 1.84
C SER A 90 -2.41 18.93 0.93
N ARG A 91 -2.17 18.50 -0.33
CA ARG A 91 -1.38 19.28 -1.31
C ARG A 91 -2.11 20.53 -1.79
N SER A 92 -3.43 20.45 -1.89
CA SER A 92 -4.28 21.55 -2.35
C SER A 92 -4.49 22.65 -1.30
N LEU A 93 -4.34 22.33 -0.01
CA LEU A 93 -4.52 23.23 1.14
C LEU A 93 -3.29 24.14 1.37
N SER A 94 -2.69 24.70 0.31
CA SER A 94 -1.41 25.41 0.32
C SER A 94 -1.42 26.69 1.20
N GLY A 95 -1.30 26.50 2.50
CA GLY A 95 -1.02 27.47 3.55
C GLY A 95 -0.02 26.83 4.52
N ARG A 96 0.84 27.63 5.18
CA ARG A 96 1.90 27.16 6.08
C ARG A 96 1.38 26.09 7.06
N SER A 97 1.65 24.82 6.77
CA SER A 97 1.34 23.74 7.70
C SER A 97 2.39 23.75 8.81
N THR A 98 1.95 24.06 10.03
CA THR A 98 2.64 23.64 11.25
C THR A 98 2.08 22.29 11.68
N GLY A 99 1.99 21.35 10.75
CA GLY A 99 1.54 20.00 11.04
C GLY A 99 2.66 19.25 11.74
N ARG A 100 2.48 18.97 13.05
CA ARG A 100 3.19 17.88 13.72
C ARG A 100 2.95 16.63 12.88
N SER A 101 4.00 16.00 12.36
CA SER A 101 3.88 14.66 11.78
C SER A 101 3.45 13.74 12.89
N VAL A 102 2.22 13.22 12.85
CA VAL A 102 1.74 12.28 13.86
C VAL A 102 2.38 10.93 13.56
N SER A 103 3.28 10.49 14.42
CA SER A 103 3.81 9.13 14.39
C SER A 103 2.75 8.21 14.96
N VAL A 104 2.05 7.49 14.09
CA VAL A 104 1.13 6.44 14.51
C VAL A 104 1.95 5.19 14.82
N ARG A 105 1.88 4.70 16.07
CA ARG A 105 2.35 3.35 16.40
C ARG A 105 1.14 2.44 16.52
N SER A 106 1.11 1.41 15.72
CA SER A 106 0.09 0.35 15.76
C SER A 106 0.49 -0.69 16.81
N SER A 107 -0.23 -0.76 17.92
CA SER A 107 -0.18 -1.89 18.85
C SER A 107 -1.23 -2.92 18.44
N GLY A 108 -0.88 -3.80 17.51
CA GLY A 108 -1.77 -4.87 17.06
C GLY A 108 -1.04 -6.22 17.09
N SER A 109 -1.44 -7.09 18.02
CA SER A 109 -1.12 -8.52 17.95
C SER A 109 -2.43 -9.28 17.78
N SER A 110 -2.71 -9.77 16.58
CA SER A 110 -3.83 -10.68 16.36
C SER A 110 -3.31 -11.85 15.56
N SER A 111 -3.54 -13.09 15.99
CA SER A 111 -3.05 -14.28 15.29
C SER A 111 -4.10 -14.73 14.27
N GLY A 112 -3.95 -14.29 13.02
CA GLY A 112 -4.76 -14.78 11.89
C GLY A 112 -4.19 -16.09 11.34
N THR A 113 -5.04 -17.10 11.17
CA THR A 113 -4.66 -18.37 10.54
C THR A 113 -4.72 -18.25 9.02
N SER A 114 -3.60 -18.56 8.34
CA SER A 114 -3.48 -18.46 6.88
C SER A 114 -4.27 -19.56 6.17
N SER A 115 -5.08 -19.18 5.18
CA SER A 115 -5.75 -20.13 4.29
C SER A 115 -4.83 -20.50 3.11
N ARG A 116 -4.31 -21.72 3.17
CA ARG A 116 -3.65 -22.54 2.13
C ARG A 116 -3.49 -21.92 0.71
N GLY A 117 -2.25 -21.55 0.38
CA GLY A 117 -1.49 -22.13 -0.74
C GLY A 117 -1.83 -21.70 -2.16
N ARG A 118 -2.35 -20.49 -2.39
CA ARG A 118 -2.43 -19.91 -3.74
C ARG A 118 -1.86 -18.49 -3.75
N LEU A 119 -0.84 -18.27 -4.57
CA LEU A 119 -0.32 -16.95 -4.90
C LEU A 119 -1.45 -15.95 -5.17
N GLY A 120 -1.43 -14.85 -4.43
CA GLY A 120 -2.40 -13.76 -4.58
C GLY A 120 -3.70 -13.92 -3.82
N ALA A 121 -3.76 -14.76 -2.78
CA ALA A 121 -4.89 -14.89 -1.86
C ALA A 121 -6.25 -15.17 -2.54
N GLY A 122 -6.22 -15.80 -3.73
CA GLY A 122 -7.39 -16.04 -4.58
C GLY A 122 -7.96 -14.79 -5.27
N LEU A 123 -7.29 -13.64 -5.17
CA LEU A 123 -7.66 -12.38 -5.81
C LEU A 123 -7.03 -12.21 -7.19
N VAL A 124 -5.83 -12.77 -7.39
CA VAL A 124 -5.02 -12.65 -8.61
C VAL A 124 -4.71 -14.03 -9.15
N GLN A 125 -4.73 -14.18 -10.48
CA GLN A 125 -4.18 -15.36 -11.14
C GLN A 125 -2.75 -15.04 -11.56
N VAL A 126 -1.78 -15.56 -10.82
CA VAL A 126 -0.37 -15.46 -11.20
C VAL A 126 -0.05 -16.59 -12.19
N PRO A 127 0.58 -16.33 -13.34
CA PRO A 127 0.94 -17.38 -14.29
C PRO A 127 1.86 -18.42 -13.67
N ASP A 128 1.51 -19.69 -13.77
CA ASP A 128 2.31 -20.79 -13.22
C ASP A 128 3.69 -20.85 -13.86
N VAL A 129 4.71 -21.03 -13.04
CA VAL A 129 6.07 -21.30 -13.51
C VAL A 129 6.31 -22.82 -13.42
N PRO A 130 6.45 -23.53 -14.55
CA PRO A 130 6.64 -24.98 -14.51
C PRO A 130 7.96 -25.30 -13.81
N ARG A 131 7.95 -26.38 -13.02
CA ARG A 131 9.15 -26.90 -12.37
C ARG A 131 10.00 -27.64 -13.42
N PRO A 132 11.17 -27.12 -13.82
CA PRO A 132 12.02 -27.79 -14.78
C PRO A 132 12.61 -29.07 -14.18
N ASP A 133 13.00 -30.03 -15.05
CA ASP A 133 13.82 -31.16 -14.62
C ASP A 133 15.12 -30.62 -13.98
N PRO A 134 15.44 -30.99 -12.72
CA PRO A 134 16.64 -30.53 -12.04
C PRO A 134 17.92 -30.70 -12.87
N ARG A 135 18.05 -31.81 -13.62
CA ARG A 135 19.24 -32.07 -14.46
C ARG A 135 19.40 -31.06 -15.58
N ALA A 136 18.29 -30.60 -16.17
CA ALA A 136 18.32 -29.62 -17.24
C ALA A 136 18.78 -28.23 -16.76
N MET A 137 18.80 -28.00 -15.45
CA MET A 137 19.26 -26.74 -14.85
C MET A 137 20.77 -26.71 -14.56
N VAL A 138 21.47 -27.84 -14.75
CA VAL A 138 22.93 -27.88 -14.62
C VAL A 138 23.57 -27.12 -15.78
N LEU A 139 24.45 -26.19 -15.46
CA LEU A 139 25.19 -25.40 -16.44
C LEU A 139 26.13 -26.30 -17.25
N GLU A 140 26.00 -26.28 -18.58
CA GLU A 140 26.89 -27.02 -19.49
C GLU A 140 28.34 -26.53 -19.39
N ASN A 141 28.54 -25.22 -19.29
CA ASN A 141 29.85 -24.59 -19.11
C ASN A 141 29.81 -23.62 -17.91
N PRO A 142 30.18 -24.08 -16.70
CA PRO A 142 30.17 -23.25 -15.50
C PRO A 142 31.32 -22.25 -15.51
N GLU A 143 31.08 -21.08 -16.09
CA GLU A 143 32.00 -19.95 -16.10
C GLU A 143 31.34 -18.66 -15.60
N VAL A 144 32.06 -17.90 -14.77
CA VAL A 144 31.65 -16.54 -14.39
C VAL A 144 32.14 -15.55 -15.46
N PRO A 145 31.23 -14.87 -16.19
CA PRO A 145 31.64 -13.88 -17.18
C PRO A 145 32.42 -12.74 -16.53
N GLU A 146 33.43 -12.20 -17.21
CA GLU A 146 34.30 -11.14 -16.66
C GLU A 146 33.51 -9.99 -16.06
N ARG A 147 32.47 -9.49 -16.74
CA ARG A 147 31.62 -8.39 -16.23
C ARG A 147 30.98 -8.65 -14.86
N LYS A 148 30.88 -9.91 -14.42
CA LYS A 148 30.30 -10.34 -13.13
C LYS A 148 31.35 -10.69 -12.07
N ARG A 149 32.64 -10.59 -12.37
CA ARG A 149 33.72 -10.93 -11.43
C ARG A 149 34.00 -9.74 -10.49
N PHE A 150 33.67 -9.85 -9.21
CA PHE A 150 33.92 -8.79 -8.22
C PHE A 150 34.56 -9.40 -6.98
N CYS A 151 35.34 -8.60 -6.26
CA CYS A 151 35.91 -9.01 -4.99
C CYS A 151 34.79 -9.35 -4.01
N SER A 152 34.84 -10.55 -3.41
CA SER A 152 33.88 -11.07 -2.44
C SER A 152 33.93 -10.35 -1.09
N ARG A 153 35.01 -9.62 -0.81
CA ARG A 153 35.17 -8.87 0.44
C ARG A 153 34.20 -7.69 0.47
N SER A 154 33.36 -7.65 1.52
CA SER A 154 32.23 -6.73 1.68
C SER A 154 32.62 -5.25 1.65
N ASP A 155 33.78 -4.89 2.18
CA ASP A 155 34.33 -3.53 2.20
C ASP A 155 35.01 -3.10 0.88
N CYS A 156 35.22 -4.04 -0.06
CA CYS A 156 36.03 -3.81 -1.25
C CYS A 156 35.21 -3.68 -2.54
N GLY A 157 34.44 -4.73 -2.88
CA GLY A 157 33.59 -4.81 -4.07
C GLY A 157 34.26 -4.52 -5.42
N ALA A 158 35.60 -4.46 -5.50
CA ALA A 158 36.30 -4.00 -6.69
C ALA A 158 36.16 -5.00 -7.87
N PRO A 159 36.15 -4.53 -9.13
CA PRO A 159 36.28 -5.39 -10.30
C PRO A 159 37.60 -6.19 -10.23
N VAL A 160 37.51 -7.51 -10.32
CA VAL A 160 38.68 -8.42 -10.29
C VAL A 160 38.67 -9.37 -11.49
N GLY A 161 39.81 -9.94 -11.86
CA GLY A 161 39.87 -10.92 -12.95
C GLY A 161 39.38 -10.37 -14.29
N ARG A 162 39.67 -9.08 -14.57
CA ARG A 162 39.36 -8.39 -15.83
C ARG A 162 40.50 -8.57 -16.83
N SER A 163 40.16 -8.69 -18.11
CA SER A 163 41.13 -8.66 -19.21
C SER A 163 41.92 -7.36 -19.20
N ARG A 164 43.23 -7.44 -19.49
CA ARG A 164 44.09 -6.27 -19.69
C ARG A 164 44.84 -6.48 -21.00
N GLU A 165 44.70 -5.51 -21.92
CA GLU A 165 45.29 -5.58 -23.27
C GLU A 165 44.91 -6.89 -23.97
N GLU A 166 45.88 -7.71 -24.39
CA GLU A 166 45.67 -9.00 -25.03
C GLU A 166 45.58 -10.19 -24.06
N ARG A 167 45.67 -9.95 -22.73
CA ARG A 167 45.63 -11.02 -21.72
C ARG A 167 44.21 -11.20 -21.17
N PRO A 168 43.66 -12.44 -21.22
CA PRO A 168 42.34 -12.71 -20.67
C PRO A 168 42.32 -12.51 -19.15
N GLY A 169 41.17 -12.11 -18.62
CA GLY A 169 41.00 -11.92 -17.19
C GLY A 169 41.15 -13.25 -16.43
N ARG A 170 41.97 -13.27 -15.39
CA ARG A 170 42.17 -14.47 -14.55
C ARG A 170 40.88 -14.87 -13.85
N THR A 171 40.63 -16.17 -13.75
CA THR A 171 39.51 -16.74 -12.99
C THR A 171 39.84 -16.92 -11.51
N GLU A 172 41.12 -16.85 -11.14
CA GLU A 172 41.59 -16.95 -9.75
C GLU A 172 42.76 -15.99 -9.52
N GLY A 173 42.94 -15.54 -8.28
CA GLY A 173 44.05 -14.70 -7.87
C GLY A 173 43.74 -13.87 -6.64
N PHE A 174 44.39 -12.71 -6.50
CA PHE A 174 44.18 -11.79 -5.40
C PHE A 174 43.65 -10.45 -5.91
N CYS A 175 42.73 -9.85 -5.15
CA CYS A 175 42.19 -8.53 -5.45
C CYS A 175 43.32 -7.50 -5.38
N THR A 176 43.58 -6.78 -6.47
CA THR A 176 44.65 -5.77 -6.52
C THR A 176 44.40 -4.55 -5.63
N LYS A 177 43.17 -4.39 -5.11
CA LYS A 177 42.81 -3.28 -4.22
C LYS A 177 42.99 -3.62 -2.74
N CYS A 178 42.71 -4.86 -2.33
CA CYS A 178 42.69 -5.23 -0.91
C CYS A 178 43.44 -6.53 -0.57
N GLY A 179 44.05 -7.19 -1.55
CA GLY A 179 44.77 -8.45 -1.36
C GLY A 179 43.90 -9.68 -1.07
N HIS A 180 42.56 -9.55 -1.04
CA HIS A 180 41.68 -10.69 -0.75
C HIS A 180 41.71 -11.73 -1.88
N PRO A 181 41.88 -13.03 -1.60
CA PRO A 181 41.83 -14.08 -2.61
C PRO A 181 40.46 -14.14 -3.26
N TYR A 182 40.42 -14.44 -4.55
CA TYR A 182 39.19 -14.75 -5.28
C TYR A 182 39.40 -16.02 -6.13
N SER A 183 38.34 -16.82 -6.22
CA SER A 183 38.24 -17.92 -7.18
C SER A 183 36.84 -17.94 -7.78
N PHE A 184 36.80 -17.96 -9.11
CA PHE A 184 35.56 -18.13 -9.90
C PHE A 184 35.44 -19.53 -10.49
N VAL A 185 36.30 -20.46 -10.07
CA VAL A 185 36.31 -21.84 -10.54
C VAL A 185 35.43 -22.69 -9.62
N PRO A 186 34.59 -23.60 -10.16
CA PRO A 186 33.86 -24.56 -9.34
C PRO A 186 34.79 -25.40 -8.47
N LYS A 187 34.51 -25.45 -7.17
CA LYS A 187 35.22 -26.28 -6.18
C LYS A 187 34.80 -27.75 -6.24
N LEU A 188 33.52 -28.01 -6.55
CA LEU A 188 32.98 -29.35 -6.74
C LEU A 188 32.73 -29.61 -8.24
N LYS A 189 32.93 -30.87 -8.65
CA LYS A 189 32.71 -31.36 -10.01
C LYS A 189 31.64 -32.43 -10.04
N ALA A 190 31.05 -32.63 -11.21
CA ALA A 190 30.10 -33.72 -11.42
C ALA A 190 30.75 -35.08 -11.09
N GLY A 191 30.06 -35.89 -10.29
CA GLY A 191 30.53 -37.19 -9.80
C GLY A 191 31.21 -37.14 -8.42
N ASP A 192 31.54 -35.95 -7.89
CA ASP A 192 32.07 -35.84 -6.53
C ASP A 192 31.01 -36.28 -5.51
N VAL A 193 31.41 -37.04 -4.49
CA VAL A 193 30.51 -37.46 -3.41
C VAL A 193 30.86 -36.71 -2.13
N VAL A 194 30.09 -35.68 -1.83
CA VAL A 194 30.27 -34.86 -0.63
C VAL A 194 29.75 -35.60 0.59
N HIS A 195 30.58 -35.66 1.64
CA HIS A 195 30.29 -36.34 2.91
C HIS A 195 29.83 -37.81 2.75
N GLY A 196 30.25 -38.49 1.68
CA GLY A 196 29.82 -39.86 1.39
C GLY A 196 28.31 -40.03 1.09
N GLN A 197 27.56 -38.92 0.95
CA GLN A 197 26.10 -38.93 0.86
C GLN A 197 25.56 -38.21 -0.38
N TYR A 198 26.16 -37.07 -0.76
CA TYR A 198 25.62 -36.21 -1.80
C TYR A 198 26.45 -36.31 -3.08
N GLU A 199 25.91 -36.98 -4.10
CA GLU A 199 26.57 -37.08 -5.41
C GLU A 199 26.29 -35.83 -6.24
N VAL A 200 27.32 -35.04 -6.52
CA VAL A 200 27.24 -33.77 -7.26
C VAL A 200 26.92 -34.04 -8.73
N ALA A 201 25.88 -33.41 -9.24
CA ALA A 201 25.50 -33.43 -10.66
C ALA A 201 26.16 -32.30 -11.46
N GLY A 202 26.42 -31.15 -10.83
CA GLY A 202 27.11 -30.00 -11.44
C GLY A 202 26.66 -28.66 -10.86
N CYS A 203 27.08 -27.56 -11.50
CA CYS A 203 26.78 -26.21 -11.03
C CYS A 203 25.42 -25.71 -11.55
N LEU A 204 24.65 -25.04 -10.70
CA LEU A 204 23.39 -24.37 -11.06
C LEU A 204 23.59 -22.87 -11.29
N ALA A 205 24.33 -22.22 -10.39
CA ALA A 205 24.49 -20.78 -10.37
C ALA A 205 25.78 -20.35 -9.65
N HIS A 206 26.16 -19.09 -9.84
CA HIS A 206 27.25 -18.44 -9.09
C HIS A 206 26.74 -17.16 -8.43
N GLY A 207 26.95 -17.01 -7.12
CA GLY A 207 26.52 -15.86 -6.32
C GLY A 207 27.65 -15.25 -5.49
N GLY A 208 27.30 -14.41 -4.51
CA GLY A 208 28.28 -13.71 -3.65
C GLY A 208 29.10 -14.64 -2.74
N LEU A 209 28.57 -15.83 -2.44
CA LEU A 209 29.22 -16.87 -1.63
C LEU A 209 29.84 -17.99 -2.50
N GLY A 210 30.00 -17.73 -3.80
CA GLY A 210 30.56 -18.69 -4.76
C GLY A 210 29.51 -19.52 -5.49
N TRP A 211 29.93 -20.71 -5.92
CA TRP A 211 29.13 -21.63 -6.73
C TRP A 211 28.05 -22.34 -5.91
N VAL A 212 26.92 -22.57 -6.56
CA VAL A 212 25.77 -23.34 -6.07
C VAL A 212 25.67 -24.60 -6.91
N TYR A 213 25.60 -25.76 -6.27
CA TYR A 213 25.67 -27.07 -6.93
C TYR A 213 24.37 -27.85 -6.76
N LEU A 214 24.00 -28.60 -7.78
CA LEU A 214 22.96 -29.63 -7.71
C LEU A 214 23.60 -30.95 -7.29
N ALA A 215 22.97 -31.68 -6.37
CA ALA A 215 23.38 -33.03 -6.01
C ALA A 215 22.18 -33.95 -5.75
N VAL A 216 22.45 -35.25 -5.72
CA VAL A 216 21.50 -36.29 -5.33
C VAL A 216 21.86 -36.78 -3.94
N ASP A 217 20.90 -36.72 -3.01
CA ASP A 217 21.03 -37.28 -1.67
C ASP A 217 20.78 -38.80 -1.70
N LYS A 218 21.87 -39.58 -1.69
CA LYS A 218 21.84 -41.04 -1.78
C LYS A 218 21.27 -41.73 -0.54
N ALA A 219 21.25 -41.05 0.60
CA ALA A 219 20.71 -41.63 1.83
C ALA A 219 19.18 -41.51 1.90
N VAL A 220 18.57 -40.57 1.14
CA VAL A 220 17.14 -40.27 1.23
C VAL A 220 16.49 -40.30 -0.15
N SER A 221 16.15 -41.51 -0.62
CA SER A 221 15.34 -41.76 -1.84
C SER A 221 15.85 -41.05 -3.11
N ASP A 222 17.17 -40.87 -3.25
CA ASP A 222 17.79 -40.19 -4.39
C ASP A 222 17.14 -38.81 -4.71
N ARG A 223 16.73 -38.07 -3.67
CA ARG A 223 16.12 -36.76 -3.86
C ARG A 223 17.16 -35.72 -4.31
N TRP A 224 16.71 -34.73 -5.07
CA TRP A 224 17.53 -33.60 -5.48
C TRP A 224 17.71 -32.60 -4.34
N VAL A 225 18.95 -32.18 -4.13
CA VAL A 225 19.36 -31.18 -3.14
C VAL A 225 20.30 -30.16 -3.75
N VAL A 226 20.44 -29.02 -3.09
CA VAL A 226 21.37 -27.96 -3.46
C VAL A 226 22.46 -27.84 -2.41
N LEU A 227 23.71 -27.73 -2.83
CA LEU A 227 24.86 -27.45 -1.98
C LEU A 227 25.35 -26.03 -2.27
N LYS A 228 25.56 -25.24 -1.21
CA LYS A 228 26.14 -23.89 -1.30
C LYS A 228 27.28 -23.77 -0.29
N GLY A 229 28.42 -23.22 -0.72
CA GLY A 229 29.56 -23.02 0.17
C GLY A 229 29.25 -22.03 1.30
N LEU A 230 29.72 -22.34 2.49
CA LEU A 230 29.84 -21.39 3.61
C LEU A 230 31.16 -20.63 3.45
N LEU A 231 31.22 -19.39 3.94
CA LEU A 231 32.38 -18.51 3.74
C LEU A 231 33.71 -19.18 4.14
N ASP A 232 34.75 -18.86 3.37
CA ASP A 232 36.12 -19.39 3.45
C ASP A 232 36.78 -18.97 4.77
N THR A 233 36.62 -19.75 5.84
CA THR A 233 37.20 -19.42 7.14
C THR A 233 38.66 -19.85 7.29
N GLY A 234 39.20 -20.69 6.40
CA GLY A 234 40.61 -21.16 6.42
C GLY A 234 41.05 -21.93 7.69
N ASP A 235 40.24 -21.90 8.74
CA ASP A 235 40.43 -22.48 10.06
C ASP A 235 39.25 -23.41 10.40
N GLN A 236 39.58 -24.62 10.88
CA GLN A 236 38.62 -25.66 11.22
C GLN A 236 37.77 -25.28 12.45
N ASP A 237 38.36 -24.58 13.42
CA ASP A 237 37.63 -24.15 14.63
C ASP A 237 36.60 -23.05 14.29
N ALA A 238 36.96 -22.14 13.38
CA ALA A 238 36.06 -21.11 12.86
C ALA A 238 34.91 -21.70 12.03
N MET A 239 35.15 -22.77 11.27
CA MET A 239 34.09 -23.47 10.52
C MET A 239 33.13 -24.20 11.47
N ALA A 240 33.65 -24.93 12.45
CA ALA A 240 32.83 -25.65 13.43
C ALA A 240 31.95 -24.67 14.24
N ALA A 241 32.49 -23.51 14.59
CA ALA A 241 31.73 -22.42 15.20
C ALA A 241 30.64 -21.89 14.25
N ALA A 242 30.96 -21.60 12.99
CA ALA A 242 30.00 -21.11 11.99
C ALA A 242 28.86 -22.11 11.70
N ILE A 243 29.16 -23.42 11.68
CA ILE A 243 28.15 -24.47 11.54
C ILE A 243 27.27 -24.53 12.80
N SER A 244 27.89 -24.51 13.99
CA SER A 244 27.15 -24.54 15.26
C SER A 244 26.23 -23.34 15.42
N GLU A 245 26.66 -22.15 15.00
CA GLU A 245 25.89 -20.91 15.02
C GLU A 245 24.70 -20.95 14.06
N ARG A 246 24.78 -21.74 12.97
CA ARG A 246 23.73 -21.83 11.94
C ARG A 246 22.79 -23.03 12.08
N ARG A 247 23.00 -23.90 13.07
CA ARG A 247 22.16 -25.11 13.28
C ARG A 247 20.67 -24.80 13.43
N PHE A 248 20.32 -23.65 14.02
CA PHE A 248 18.92 -23.24 14.19
C PHE A 248 18.18 -23.11 12.84
N LEU A 249 18.88 -22.90 11.72
CA LEU A 249 18.27 -22.82 10.39
C LEU A 249 17.63 -24.14 9.95
N ALA A 250 18.11 -25.28 10.46
CA ALA A 250 17.55 -26.59 10.17
C ALA A 250 16.20 -26.84 10.88
N GLU A 251 15.88 -26.05 11.92
CA GLU A 251 14.62 -26.15 12.66
C GLU A 251 13.48 -25.35 12.00
N ILE A 252 13.79 -24.54 10.98
CA ILE A 252 12.81 -23.70 10.29
C ILE A 252 12.05 -24.53 9.27
N GLU A 253 10.76 -24.70 9.50
CA GLU A 253 9.84 -25.33 8.54
C GLU A 253 8.68 -24.40 8.19
N HIS A 254 8.67 -23.93 6.95
CA HIS A 254 7.61 -23.10 6.40
C HIS A 254 7.42 -23.41 4.90
N ALA A 255 6.21 -23.24 4.36
CA ALA A 255 5.94 -23.52 2.94
C ALA A 255 6.75 -22.60 2.01
N ASN A 256 6.80 -21.31 2.35
CA ASN A 256 7.46 -20.26 1.58
C ASN A 256 8.95 -20.05 1.93
N ILE A 257 9.57 -20.94 2.70
CA ILE A 257 11.01 -20.88 3.04
C ILE A 257 11.67 -22.18 2.59
N VAL A 258 12.86 -22.08 1.99
CA VAL A 258 13.66 -23.23 1.60
C VAL A 258 14.03 -24.06 2.83
N ARG A 259 13.87 -25.38 2.76
CA ARG A 259 14.24 -26.27 3.86
C ARG A 259 15.76 -26.49 3.87
N ILE A 260 16.39 -26.28 5.02
CA ILE A 260 17.79 -26.67 5.25
C ILE A 260 17.81 -28.09 5.79
N TYR A 261 18.51 -28.99 5.10
CA TYR A 261 18.58 -30.40 5.48
C TYR A 261 19.79 -30.74 6.32
N ASN A 262 20.96 -30.18 6.00
CA ASN A 262 22.19 -30.54 6.67
C ASN A 262 23.29 -29.47 6.48
N PHE A 263 24.35 -29.59 7.29
CA PHE A 263 25.60 -28.87 7.14
C PHE A 263 26.72 -29.90 7.05
N VAL A 264 27.49 -29.86 5.98
CA VAL A 264 28.52 -30.87 5.71
C VAL A 264 29.84 -30.26 5.34
N GLU A 265 30.91 -31.02 5.51
CA GLU A 265 32.25 -30.61 5.14
C GLU A 265 32.80 -31.51 4.03
N HIS A 266 33.62 -30.94 3.15
CA HIS A 266 34.29 -31.65 2.08
C HIS A 266 35.72 -31.16 1.91
N LEU A 267 36.65 -32.10 1.72
CA LEU A 267 38.03 -31.78 1.41
C LEU A 267 38.13 -31.31 -0.04
N ASP A 268 38.51 -30.05 -0.26
CA ASP A 268 38.93 -29.59 -1.59
C ASP A 268 40.28 -30.25 -1.91
N GLN A 269 40.29 -31.19 -2.85
CA GLN A 269 41.48 -31.94 -3.24
C GLN A 269 42.58 -31.06 -3.86
N ARG A 270 42.24 -29.87 -4.35
CA ARG A 270 43.18 -28.96 -5.01
C ARG A 270 43.91 -28.08 -4.01
N THR A 271 43.21 -27.56 -3.01
CA THR A 271 43.78 -26.67 -1.97
C THR A 271 44.21 -27.45 -0.73
N GLY A 272 43.64 -28.65 -0.50
CA GLY A 272 43.79 -29.41 0.73
C GLY A 272 42.97 -28.85 1.90
N SER A 273 42.10 -27.85 1.67
CA SER A 273 41.26 -27.25 2.72
C SER A 273 39.98 -28.06 2.94
N MET A 274 39.50 -28.07 4.18
CA MET A 274 38.15 -28.54 4.49
C MET A 274 37.19 -27.38 4.29
N ASP A 275 36.26 -27.55 3.35
CA ASP A 275 35.28 -26.54 2.97
C ASP A 275 33.88 -26.94 3.43
N GLY A 276 33.12 -26.00 3.98
CA GLY A 276 31.79 -26.23 4.55
C GLY A 276 30.71 -25.94 3.53
N TYR A 277 29.65 -26.74 3.54
CA TYR A 277 28.51 -26.64 2.64
C TYR A 277 27.21 -26.72 3.43
N ILE A 278 26.28 -25.82 3.10
CA ILE A 278 24.88 -25.97 3.50
C ILE A 278 24.14 -26.80 2.45
N VAL A 279 23.41 -27.82 2.90
CA VAL A 279 22.58 -28.71 2.08
C VAL A 279 21.13 -28.29 2.24
N MET A 280 20.46 -27.96 1.15
CA MET A 280 19.10 -27.43 1.16
C MET A 280 18.20 -28.03 0.07
N GLU A 281 16.90 -27.81 0.21
CA GLU A 281 15.88 -28.18 -0.77
C GLU A 281 16.19 -27.61 -2.16
N TYR A 282 16.07 -28.44 -3.20
CA TYR A 282 16.05 -27.96 -4.58
C TYR A 282 14.70 -27.31 -4.90
N VAL A 283 14.70 -25.99 -5.01
CA VAL A 283 13.55 -25.19 -5.45
C VAL A 283 13.65 -24.97 -6.96
N GLY A 284 12.81 -25.67 -7.72
CA GLY A 284 12.74 -25.53 -9.18
C GLY A 284 11.72 -24.46 -9.56
N GLY A 285 12.08 -23.53 -10.45
CA GLY A 285 11.23 -22.42 -10.82
C GLY A 285 12.03 -21.28 -11.41
N LYS A 286 11.52 -20.05 -11.29
CA LYS A 286 12.23 -18.83 -11.71
C LYS A 286 12.30 -17.83 -10.57
N SER A 287 13.46 -17.23 -10.38
CA SER A 287 13.60 -16.08 -9.48
C SER A 287 12.73 -14.91 -9.94
N LEU A 288 12.27 -14.07 -9.00
CA LEU A 288 11.56 -12.84 -9.34
C LEU A 288 12.39 -11.93 -10.27
N LYS A 289 13.72 -11.99 -10.14
CA LYS A 289 14.67 -11.33 -11.05
C LYS A 289 14.57 -11.87 -12.48
N GLU A 290 14.54 -13.18 -12.67
CA GLU A 290 14.40 -13.79 -14.01
C GLU A 290 13.04 -13.47 -14.61
N ILE A 291 11.98 -13.51 -13.81
CA ILE A 291 10.63 -13.13 -14.23
C ILE A 291 10.63 -11.65 -14.69
N ALA A 292 11.15 -10.74 -13.87
CA ALA A 292 11.22 -9.32 -14.21
C ALA A 292 12.14 -9.01 -15.40
N ASN A 293 13.20 -9.80 -15.60
CA ASN A 293 14.12 -9.62 -16.74
C ASN A 293 13.60 -10.23 -18.04
N GLY A 294 12.80 -11.30 -17.96
CA GLY A 294 12.13 -11.89 -19.11
C GLY A 294 11.07 -10.99 -19.73
N ARG A 295 10.55 -10.01 -18.96
CA ARG A 295 9.57 -9.03 -19.43
C ARG A 295 10.26 -7.85 -20.11
N ARG A 296 10.08 -7.75 -21.42
CA ARG A 296 10.54 -6.64 -22.25
C ARG A 296 9.45 -6.25 -23.23
N THR A 297 9.28 -4.95 -23.43
CA THR A 297 8.47 -4.38 -24.51
C THR A 297 9.06 -4.76 -25.88
N PRO A 298 8.30 -4.65 -26.98
CA PRO A 298 8.82 -4.88 -28.34
C PRO A 298 10.07 -4.04 -28.67
N ASP A 299 10.19 -2.85 -28.09
CA ASP A 299 11.33 -1.95 -28.25
C ASP A 299 12.53 -2.30 -27.35
N GLY A 300 12.48 -3.43 -26.65
CA GLY A 300 13.54 -3.91 -25.76
C GLY A 300 13.63 -3.18 -24.41
N LYS A 301 12.70 -2.26 -24.11
CA LYS A 301 12.61 -1.62 -22.79
C LYS A 301 12.05 -2.57 -21.75
N ARG A 302 12.43 -2.39 -20.50
CA ARG A 302 11.86 -3.12 -19.36
C ARG A 302 10.35 -2.96 -19.32
N ASP A 303 9.64 -4.07 -19.19
CA ASP A 303 8.19 -4.11 -18.93
C ASP A 303 8.00 -4.52 -17.46
N PRO A 304 7.71 -3.58 -16.53
CA PRO A 304 7.50 -3.89 -15.12
C PRO A 304 6.37 -4.90 -14.89
N LEU A 305 6.36 -5.53 -13.72
CA LEU A 305 5.27 -6.42 -13.37
C LEU A 305 4.01 -5.60 -13.04
N PRO A 306 2.82 -6.13 -13.37
CA PRO A 306 1.57 -5.59 -12.86
C PRO A 306 1.59 -5.54 -11.33
N VAL A 307 1.01 -4.47 -10.75
CA VAL A 307 1.06 -4.20 -9.31
C VAL A 307 0.41 -5.33 -8.52
N GLU A 308 -0.70 -5.87 -9.02
CA GLU A 308 -1.42 -6.97 -8.38
C GLU A 308 -0.57 -8.25 -8.29
N GLN A 309 0.29 -8.51 -9.28
CA GLN A 309 1.22 -9.64 -9.25
C GLN A 309 2.36 -9.39 -8.25
N ALA A 310 2.90 -8.18 -8.19
CA ALA A 310 3.94 -7.83 -7.22
C ALA A 310 3.41 -7.88 -5.77
N CYS A 311 2.20 -7.37 -5.53
CA CYS A 311 1.52 -7.48 -4.24
C CYS A 311 1.33 -8.94 -3.82
N ALA A 312 0.94 -9.83 -4.74
CA ALA A 312 0.83 -11.26 -4.47
C ALA A 312 2.15 -11.87 -3.95
N TYR A 313 3.29 -11.54 -4.57
CA TYR A 313 4.60 -11.97 -4.07
C TYR A 313 4.96 -11.33 -2.72
N GLY A 314 4.65 -10.05 -2.54
CA GLY A 314 4.91 -9.34 -1.29
C GLY A 314 4.15 -9.96 -0.11
N ILE A 315 2.88 -10.36 -0.31
CA ILE A 315 2.06 -11.00 0.72
C ILE A 315 2.68 -12.35 1.15
N GLU A 316 3.06 -13.22 0.22
CA GLU A 316 3.69 -14.50 0.57
C GLU A 316 5.07 -14.34 1.22
N ALA A 317 5.84 -13.33 0.79
CA ALA A 317 7.10 -13.00 1.45
C ALA A 317 6.85 -12.53 2.90
N LEU A 318 5.83 -11.70 3.13
CA LEU A 318 5.48 -11.22 4.46
C LEU A 318 4.98 -12.36 5.38
N GLU A 319 4.29 -13.37 4.84
CA GLU A 319 3.96 -14.58 5.61
C GLU A 319 5.22 -15.33 6.07
N ALA A 320 6.20 -15.51 5.17
CA ALA A 320 7.48 -16.12 5.52
C ALA A 320 8.27 -15.31 6.55
N LEU A 321 8.37 -13.99 6.35
CA LEU A 321 9.05 -13.08 7.27
C LEU A 321 8.37 -13.07 8.65
N GLY A 322 7.03 -13.02 8.69
CA GLY A 322 6.29 -13.10 9.95
C GLY A 322 6.56 -14.38 10.74
N HIS A 323 6.72 -15.52 10.05
CA HIS A 323 7.10 -16.79 10.68
C HIS A 323 8.52 -16.76 11.28
N LEU A 324 9.47 -16.08 10.63
CA LEU A 324 10.82 -15.87 11.15
C LEU A 324 10.81 -14.91 12.34
N HIS A 325 10.09 -13.79 12.21
CA HIS A 325 9.99 -12.77 13.26
C HIS A 325 9.38 -13.36 14.54
N SER A 326 8.38 -14.23 14.44
CA SER A 326 7.77 -14.92 15.59
C SER A 326 8.73 -15.88 16.31
N ARG A 327 9.87 -16.20 15.71
CA ARG A 327 10.94 -17.06 16.26
C ARG A 327 12.20 -16.28 16.63
N ASN A 328 12.11 -14.96 16.74
CA ASN A 328 13.24 -14.08 17.05
C ASN A 328 14.35 -14.12 15.97
N LEU A 329 13.97 -14.32 14.70
CA LEU A 329 14.87 -14.35 13.55
C LEU A 329 14.56 -13.22 12.57
N LEU A 330 15.59 -12.72 11.88
CA LEU A 330 15.52 -11.71 10.83
C LEU A 330 16.04 -12.28 9.51
N TYR A 331 15.48 -11.87 8.38
CA TYR A 331 15.89 -12.37 7.07
C TYR A 331 17.07 -11.57 6.46
N CYS A 332 17.09 -10.26 6.67
CA CYS A 332 18.16 -9.29 6.36
C CYS A 332 18.51 -9.05 4.88
N ASP A 333 18.18 -9.94 3.95
CA ASP A 333 18.53 -9.78 2.52
C ASP A 333 17.38 -10.14 1.57
N PHE A 334 16.16 -9.67 1.85
CA PHE A 334 15.03 -9.90 0.94
C PHE A 334 15.14 -8.99 -0.30
N LYS A 335 15.15 -9.63 -1.48
CA LYS A 335 15.29 -8.99 -2.79
C LYS A 335 14.83 -9.94 -3.90
N VAL A 336 14.72 -9.41 -5.13
CA VAL A 336 14.27 -10.16 -6.31
C VAL A 336 15.12 -11.41 -6.64
N ASP A 337 16.38 -11.44 -6.23
CA ASP A 337 17.29 -12.58 -6.43
C ASP A 337 16.99 -13.75 -5.48
N ASN A 338 16.47 -13.46 -4.28
CA ASN A 338 16.38 -14.41 -3.18
C ASN A 338 14.98 -15.02 -3.02
N ALA A 339 14.08 -14.78 -3.97
CA ALA A 339 12.72 -15.31 -4.01
C ALA A 339 12.46 -15.98 -5.36
N ILE A 340 12.03 -17.25 -5.33
CA ILE A 340 11.70 -18.06 -6.50
C ILE A 340 10.20 -18.33 -6.53
N GLN A 341 9.57 -18.06 -7.68
CA GLN A 341 8.26 -18.62 -7.96
C GLN A 341 8.43 -20.05 -8.49
N THR A 342 7.79 -20.99 -7.81
CA THR A 342 7.64 -22.39 -8.22
C THR A 342 6.15 -22.69 -8.31
N GLU A 343 5.66 -23.06 -9.50
CA GLU A 343 4.23 -23.30 -9.72
C GLU A 343 3.40 -22.09 -9.24
N ASP A 344 2.53 -22.30 -8.26
CA ASP A 344 1.63 -21.31 -7.64
C ASP A 344 2.10 -20.83 -6.25
N GLN A 345 3.40 -20.96 -5.93
CA GLN A 345 3.99 -20.58 -4.65
C GLN A 345 5.28 -19.76 -4.81
N LEU A 346 5.55 -18.87 -3.86
CA LEU A 346 6.81 -18.18 -3.67
C LEU A 346 7.64 -18.86 -2.59
N LYS A 347 8.92 -19.12 -2.85
CA LYS A 347 9.89 -19.62 -1.86
C LYS A 347 11.10 -18.71 -1.72
N LEU A 348 11.44 -18.38 -0.48
CA LEU A 348 12.67 -17.69 -0.12
C LEU A 348 13.83 -18.70 -0.04
N ILE A 349 14.94 -18.42 -0.74
CA ILE A 349 15.99 -19.43 -1.01
C ILE A 349 17.37 -19.14 -0.41
N ASP A 350 17.62 -17.93 0.10
CA ASP A 350 18.95 -17.58 0.63
C ASP A 350 18.91 -17.29 2.13
N MET A 351 19.18 -18.34 2.93
CA MET A 351 19.22 -18.25 4.39
C MET A 351 20.58 -17.75 4.92
N GLY A 352 21.51 -17.35 4.04
CA GLY A 352 22.89 -17.02 4.43
C GLY A 352 23.05 -15.76 5.27
N ALA A 353 22.10 -14.83 5.20
CA ALA A 353 22.05 -13.58 5.97
C ALA A 353 21.09 -13.65 7.17
N VAL A 354 20.36 -14.76 7.32
CA VAL A 354 19.39 -14.95 8.40
C VAL A 354 20.14 -15.01 9.72
N ARG A 355 19.66 -14.25 10.69
CA ARG A 355 20.28 -14.15 12.02
C ARG A 355 19.25 -14.00 13.11
N ARG A 356 19.68 -14.15 14.36
CA ARG A 356 18.82 -13.86 15.51
C ARG A 356 18.72 -12.35 15.74
N MET A 357 17.63 -11.90 16.34
CA MET A 357 17.44 -10.48 16.65
C MET A 357 18.39 -9.99 17.75
N ASP A 358 18.83 -10.87 18.64
CA ASP A 358 19.74 -10.62 19.76
C ASP A 358 21.22 -10.85 19.44
N ASP A 359 21.53 -11.13 18.17
CA ASP A 359 22.90 -11.28 17.70
C ASP A 359 23.50 -9.90 17.37
N GLU A 360 24.51 -9.49 18.14
CA GLU A 360 25.23 -8.22 17.98
C GLU A 360 26.63 -8.40 17.37
N GLU A 361 27.14 -9.62 17.30
CA GLU A 361 28.54 -9.92 16.97
C GLU A 361 28.73 -10.32 15.50
N SER A 362 27.73 -10.95 14.89
CA SER A 362 27.84 -11.39 13.49
C SER A 362 27.94 -10.24 12.50
N ALA A 363 28.69 -10.50 11.42
CA ALA A 363 28.76 -9.60 10.28
C ALA A 363 27.37 -9.38 9.68
N ILE A 364 27.01 -8.10 9.48
CA ILE A 364 25.75 -7.70 8.85
C ILE A 364 25.92 -7.71 7.33
N TYR A 365 25.09 -8.49 6.65
CA TYR A 365 25.04 -8.54 5.19
C TYR A 365 23.82 -7.76 4.68
N GLY A 366 23.96 -7.16 3.50
CA GLY A 366 22.85 -6.51 2.81
C GLY A 366 23.22 -6.06 1.41
N THR A 367 22.20 -5.77 0.61
CA THR A 367 22.38 -5.34 -0.78
C THR A 367 22.04 -3.85 -0.92
N VAL A 368 22.99 -3.07 -1.45
CA VAL A 368 22.80 -1.64 -1.73
C VAL A 368 21.55 -1.42 -2.59
N GLY A 369 20.73 -0.44 -2.19
CA GLY A 369 19.46 -0.11 -2.84
C GLY A 369 18.25 -0.93 -2.35
N TYR A 370 18.46 -1.94 -1.50
CA TYR A 370 17.43 -2.69 -0.79
C TYR A 370 17.51 -2.54 0.73
N GLN A 371 18.73 -2.58 1.28
CA GLN A 371 18.96 -2.51 2.72
C GLN A 371 18.49 -1.17 3.30
N ALA A 372 17.90 -1.22 4.50
CA ALA A 372 17.45 -0.02 5.20
C ALA A 372 18.64 0.82 5.69
N PRO A 373 18.56 2.16 5.63
CA PRO A 373 19.70 3.04 5.89
C PRO A 373 20.23 2.96 7.32
N GLU A 374 19.37 2.68 8.29
CA GLU A 374 19.75 2.61 9.71
C GLU A 374 20.54 1.35 10.07
N VAL A 375 20.54 0.31 9.22
CA VAL A 375 21.11 -1.01 9.55
C VAL A 375 22.61 -0.94 9.83
N ALA A 376 23.34 -0.07 9.14
CA ALA A 376 24.77 0.10 9.36
C ALA A 376 25.11 0.73 10.73
N GLU A 377 24.18 1.48 11.32
CA GLU A 377 24.38 2.21 12.58
C GLU A 377 23.71 1.53 13.78
N VAL A 378 22.48 1.04 13.59
CA VAL A 378 21.60 0.51 14.64
C VAL A 378 21.53 -1.02 14.63
N GLY A 379 21.91 -1.64 13.51
CA GLY A 379 21.72 -3.07 13.28
C GLY A 379 20.37 -3.41 12.64
N PRO A 380 20.20 -4.66 12.18
CA PRO A 380 18.97 -5.11 11.55
C PRO A 380 17.87 -5.31 12.58
N SER A 381 16.64 -5.09 12.13
CA SER A 381 15.41 -5.20 12.92
C SER A 381 14.25 -5.67 12.05
N VAL A 382 13.10 -5.97 12.66
CA VAL A 382 11.84 -6.23 11.94
C VAL A 382 11.55 -5.08 10.96
N ALA A 383 11.68 -3.84 11.41
CA ALA A 383 11.45 -2.66 10.58
C ALA A 383 12.39 -2.58 9.36
N SER A 384 13.62 -3.08 9.48
CA SER A 384 14.57 -3.15 8.35
C SER A 384 14.21 -4.25 7.35
N ASP A 385 13.68 -5.40 7.79
CA ASP A 385 13.17 -6.44 6.88
C ASP A 385 11.98 -5.90 6.08
N LEU A 386 11.03 -5.20 6.72
CA LEU A 386 9.86 -4.63 6.06
C LEU A 386 10.24 -3.54 5.03
N TYR A 387 11.31 -2.80 5.30
CA TYR A 387 11.89 -1.87 4.33
C TYR A 387 12.32 -2.60 3.04
N THR A 388 13.04 -3.72 3.17
CA THR A 388 13.49 -4.50 2.00
C THR A 388 12.33 -5.05 1.16
N VAL A 389 11.19 -5.38 1.80
CA VAL A 389 9.96 -5.78 1.09
C VAL A 389 9.45 -4.65 0.21
N ALA A 390 9.32 -3.43 0.73
CA ALA A 390 8.87 -2.29 -0.05
C ALA A 390 9.84 -1.91 -1.17
N ARG A 391 11.16 -1.97 -0.93
CA ARG A 391 12.16 -1.79 -1.99
C ARG A 391 12.02 -2.82 -3.09
N THR A 392 11.77 -4.07 -2.74
CA THR A 392 11.54 -5.15 -3.71
C THR A 392 10.27 -4.92 -4.53
N LEU A 393 9.16 -4.52 -3.89
CA LEU A 393 7.92 -4.17 -4.57
C LEU A 393 8.10 -2.99 -5.55
N ALA A 394 8.82 -1.94 -5.13
CA ALA A 394 9.14 -0.80 -5.98
C ALA A 394 9.96 -1.22 -7.21
N VAL A 395 11.01 -2.02 -7.01
CA VAL A 395 11.82 -2.56 -8.11
C VAL A 395 10.96 -3.35 -9.09
N LEU A 396 10.01 -4.16 -8.62
CA LEU A 396 9.17 -5.01 -9.49
C LEU A 396 8.13 -4.22 -10.31
N THR A 397 7.56 -3.15 -9.76
CA THR A 397 6.32 -2.51 -10.28
C THR A 397 6.55 -1.33 -11.21
N PHE A 398 7.74 -0.74 -11.24
CA PHE A 398 8.08 0.28 -12.23
C PHE A 398 9.56 0.22 -12.60
N ASP A 399 9.94 0.95 -13.66
CA ASP A 399 11.34 1.03 -14.06
C ASP A 399 12.15 1.92 -13.11
N PHE A 400 12.56 1.34 -11.99
CA PHE A 400 13.23 2.05 -10.90
C PHE A 400 14.71 2.33 -11.21
N GLN A 401 14.97 3.14 -12.24
CA GLN A 401 16.33 3.50 -12.65
C GLN A 401 17.06 4.24 -11.52
N GLY A 402 18.28 3.78 -11.23
CA GLY A 402 19.15 4.40 -10.22
C GLY A 402 18.82 4.06 -8.76
N TYR A 403 18.02 3.03 -8.50
CA TYR A 403 17.71 2.58 -7.13
C TYR A 403 18.93 2.14 -6.30
N THR A 404 20.07 1.85 -6.94
CA THR A 404 21.33 1.50 -6.27
C THR A 404 22.33 2.65 -6.17
N ASN A 405 22.02 3.85 -6.69
CA ASN A 405 22.96 4.98 -6.69
C ASN A 405 22.32 6.35 -6.44
N VAL A 406 21.25 6.72 -7.14
CA VAL A 406 20.54 8.00 -6.99
C VAL A 406 19.48 7.91 -5.90
N PHE A 407 18.72 6.82 -5.91
CA PHE A 407 17.59 6.58 -5.02
C PHE A 407 17.91 5.45 -4.02
N VAL A 408 19.12 5.47 -3.45
CA VAL A 408 19.60 4.42 -2.53
C VAL A 408 18.62 4.23 -1.37
N ASP A 409 18.27 5.35 -0.70
CA ASP A 409 17.44 5.34 0.51
C ASP A 409 16.09 6.05 0.33
N SER A 410 15.69 6.33 -0.92
CA SER A 410 14.49 7.13 -1.23
C SER A 410 13.70 6.57 -2.41
N LEU A 411 12.44 7.00 -2.54
CA LEU A 411 11.60 6.73 -3.70
C LEU A 411 11.56 7.95 -4.64
N PRO A 412 11.34 7.76 -5.94
CA PRO A 412 11.18 8.85 -6.89
C PRO A 412 9.88 9.64 -6.62
N ASP A 413 9.82 10.85 -7.16
CA ASP A 413 8.63 11.72 -7.04
C ASP A 413 7.40 11.06 -7.70
N PRO A 414 6.25 10.97 -7.00
CA PRO A 414 5.05 10.31 -7.50
C PRO A 414 4.49 10.92 -8.77
N ASP A 415 4.71 12.22 -9.03
CA ASP A 415 4.15 12.86 -10.23
C ASP A 415 4.83 12.35 -11.52
N HIS A 416 6.02 11.74 -11.42
CA HIS A 416 6.76 11.17 -12.54
C HIS A 416 6.55 9.65 -12.73
N ILE A 417 5.90 8.97 -11.77
CA ILE A 417 5.67 7.53 -11.81
C ILE A 417 4.17 7.26 -12.00
N GLU A 418 3.80 6.74 -13.16
CA GLU A 418 2.40 6.45 -13.50
C GLU A 418 1.70 5.57 -12.46
N VAL A 419 2.36 4.48 -12.04
CA VAL A 419 1.86 3.55 -11.01
C VAL A 419 1.52 4.27 -9.69
N PHE A 420 2.30 5.28 -9.29
CA PHE A 420 2.05 6.01 -8.03
C PHE A 420 0.87 6.96 -8.15
N ARG A 421 0.60 7.51 -9.34
CA ARG A 421 -0.57 8.34 -9.60
C ARG A 421 -1.85 7.52 -9.71
N GLU A 422 -1.75 6.34 -10.32
CA GLU A 422 -2.90 5.43 -10.50
C GLU A 422 -3.29 4.77 -9.17
N TYR A 423 -2.31 4.28 -8.41
CA TYR A 423 -2.52 3.53 -7.17
C TYR A 423 -1.94 4.26 -5.96
N GLU A 424 -2.63 5.30 -5.48
CA GLU A 424 -2.19 6.12 -4.34
C GLU A 424 -1.96 5.27 -3.06
N SER A 425 -2.82 4.29 -2.79
CA SER A 425 -2.70 3.42 -1.63
C SER A 425 -1.42 2.57 -1.68
N PHE A 426 -1.05 2.07 -2.85
CA PHE A 426 0.20 1.36 -3.06
C PHE A 426 1.40 2.27 -2.84
N TYR A 427 1.39 3.49 -3.38
CA TYR A 427 2.44 4.48 -3.13
C TYR A 427 2.60 4.78 -1.62
N ARG A 428 1.52 5.03 -0.90
CA ARG A 428 1.54 5.30 0.55
C ARG A 428 2.08 4.12 1.34
N LEU A 429 1.75 2.89 0.95
CA LEU A 429 2.31 1.68 1.54
C LEU A 429 3.84 1.63 1.38
N LEU A 430 4.34 1.91 0.17
CA LEU A 430 5.79 1.95 -0.07
C LEU A 430 6.46 3.04 0.75
N VAL A 431 5.86 4.23 0.84
CA VAL A 431 6.41 5.34 1.63
C VAL A 431 6.45 5.00 3.12
N ARG A 432 5.37 4.45 3.70
CA ARG A 432 5.34 4.04 5.10
C ARG A 432 6.40 2.99 5.41
N ALA A 433 6.50 1.95 4.59
CA ALA A 433 7.51 0.91 4.77
C ALA A 433 8.95 1.39 4.54
N THR A 434 9.15 2.49 3.80
CA THR A 434 10.48 3.07 3.52
C THR A 434 10.76 4.35 4.31
N ASP A 435 10.00 4.65 5.38
CA ASP A 435 10.27 5.83 6.21
C ASP A 435 11.70 5.74 6.80
N PRO A 436 12.50 6.81 6.75
CA PRO A 436 13.82 6.83 7.35
C PRO A 436 13.81 6.54 8.86
N ASP A 437 12.72 6.88 9.55
CA ASP A 437 12.51 6.54 10.96
C ASP A 437 11.88 5.14 11.07
N PRO A 438 12.61 4.12 11.56
CA PRO A 438 12.10 2.76 11.64
C PRO A 438 10.84 2.65 12.53
N ALA A 439 10.65 3.56 13.49
CA ALA A 439 9.48 3.54 14.38
C ALA A 439 8.18 4.00 13.68
N ARG A 440 8.25 4.56 12.47
CA ARG A 440 7.10 4.99 11.67
C ARG A 440 6.66 3.96 10.63
N ARG A 441 7.46 2.91 10.43
CA ARG A 441 7.15 1.82 9.51
C ARG A 441 6.04 0.94 10.10
N PHE A 442 5.68 -0.12 9.39
CA PHE A 442 4.76 -1.14 9.90
C PHE A 442 5.39 -1.84 11.12
N ALA A 443 4.59 -2.14 12.15
CA ALA A 443 5.09 -2.73 13.38
C ALA A 443 5.42 -4.22 13.22
N SER A 444 4.79 -4.91 12.27
CA SER A 444 5.01 -6.32 12.01
C SER A 444 4.79 -6.68 10.53
N ALA A 445 5.34 -7.82 10.11
CA ALA A 445 5.09 -8.37 8.78
C ALA A 445 3.60 -8.69 8.56
N GLN A 446 2.88 -9.09 9.61
CA GLN A 446 1.44 -9.31 9.54
C GLN A 446 0.67 -8.03 9.25
N GLU A 447 0.96 -6.94 9.98
CA GLU A 447 0.29 -5.66 9.74
C GLU A 447 0.53 -5.18 8.30
N MET A 448 1.78 -5.23 7.83
CA MET A 448 2.12 -4.87 6.46
C MET A 448 1.39 -5.78 5.46
N GLY A 449 1.28 -7.08 5.74
CA GLY A 449 0.58 -8.06 4.90
C GLY A 449 -0.92 -7.79 4.80
N GLU A 450 -1.58 -7.45 5.91
CA GLU A 450 -2.99 -7.06 5.94
C GLU A 450 -3.24 -5.80 5.11
N GLN A 451 -2.40 -4.77 5.29
CA GLN A 451 -2.50 -3.52 4.54
C GLN A 451 -2.20 -3.72 3.05
N LEU A 452 -1.19 -4.53 2.70
CA LEU A 452 -0.87 -4.88 1.31
C LEU A 452 -2.01 -5.68 0.64
N THR A 453 -2.70 -6.52 1.41
CA THR A 453 -3.89 -7.25 0.93
C THR A 453 -5.05 -6.29 0.67
N GLY A 454 -5.26 -5.28 1.52
CA GLY A 454 -6.23 -4.20 1.28
C GLY A 454 -5.93 -3.42 0.01
N VAL A 455 -4.66 -3.02 -0.18
CA VAL A 455 -4.17 -2.38 -1.42
C VAL A 455 -4.40 -3.28 -2.63
N LEU A 456 -4.11 -4.59 -2.53
CA LEU A 456 -4.32 -5.53 -3.62
C LEU A 456 -5.79 -5.62 -4.04
N ARG A 457 -6.72 -5.64 -3.08
CA ARG A 457 -8.17 -5.63 -3.38
C ARG A 457 -8.58 -4.38 -4.15
N GLU A 458 -8.05 -3.23 -3.76
CA GLU A 458 -8.29 -1.96 -4.45
C GLU A 458 -7.78 -1.99 -5.90
N VAL A 459 -6.51 -2.39 -6.11
CA VAL A 459 -5.89 -2.51 -7.44
C VAL A 459 -6.72 -3.42 -8.33
N VAL A 460 -7.04 -4.64 -7.87
CA VAL A 460 -7.83 -5.62 -8.64
C VAL A 460 -9.24 -5.12 -8.91
N SER A 461 -9.86 -4.41 -7.97
CA SER A 461 -11.20 -3.85 -8.16
C SER A 461 -11.23 -2.79 -9.25
N LEU A 462 -10.23 -1.90 -9.28
CA LEU A 462 -10.07 -0.88 -10.32
C LEU A 462 -9.81 -1.50 -11.70
N GLN A 463 -8.91 -2.48 -11.79
CA GLN A 463 -8.54 -3.12 -13.05
C GLN A 463 -9.67 -3.96 -13.65
N THR A 464 -10.38 -4.72 -12.81
CA THR A 464 -11.40 -5.68 -13.28
C THR A 464 -12.81 -5.07 -13.34
N GLY A 465 -13.02 -3.91 -12.73
CA GLY A 465 -14.35 -3.32 -12.52
C GLY A 465 -15.25 -4.14 -11.60
N ARG A 466 -14.70 -5.12 -10.87
CA ARG A 466 -15.44 -6.00 -9.95
C ARG A 466 -14.94 -5.79 -8.53
N ALA A 467 -15.86 -5.40 -7.65
CA ALA A 467 -15.56 -5.21 -6.24
C ALA A 467 -14.99 -6.44 -5.56
N ARG A 468 -14.03 -6.21 -4.66
CA ARG A 468 -13.39 -7.21 -3.79
C ARG A 468 -13.56 -6.81 -2.32
N PRO A 469 -14.79 -6.85 -1.78
CA PRO A 469 -15.09 -6.41 -0.42
C PRO A 469 -14.42 -7.31 0.62
N ALA A 470 -14.12 -6.76 1.79
CA ALA A 470 -13.58 -7.50 2.91
C ALA A 470 -13.82 -6.80 4.25
N LEU A 471 -13.93 -7.61 5.31
CA LEU A 471 -14.05 -7.08 6.66
C LEU A 471 -12.69 -6.52 7.12
N SER A 472 -12.70 -5.28 7.58
CA SER A 472 -11.55 -4.64 8.20
C SER A 472 -11.26 -5.22 9.59
N THR A 473 -9.97 -5.40 9.89
CA THR A 473 -9.43 -5.78 11.22
C THR A 473 -9.28 -4.55 12.14
N LEU A 474 -9.29 -3.34 11.58
CA LEU A 474 -9.13 -2.08 12.33
C LEU A 474 -10.44 -1.32 12.52
N PHE A 475 -11.38 -1.44 11.59
CA PHE A 475 -12.65 -0.72 11.60
C PHE A 475 -13.85 -1.67 11.59
N GLY A 476 -14.94 -1.25 12.22
CA GLY A 476 -16.26 -1.84 12.07
C GLY A 476 -16.90 -1.53 10.70
N PRO A 477 -18.01 -2.20 10.36
CA PRO A 477 -18.74 -1.92 9.12
C PRO A 477 -19.41 -0.54 9.15
N GLU A 478 -19.86 -0.06 8.00
CA GLU A 478 -20.78 1.07 7.93
C GLU A 478 -22.12 0.70 8.58
N LEU A 479 -22.53 1.47 9.59
CA LEU A 479 -23.75 1.19 10.36
C LEU A 479 -24.96 2.00 9.87
N ARG A 480 -24.75 3.18 9.26
CA ARG A 480 -25.80 4.12 8.91
C ARG A 480 -25.42 4.91 7.66
N VAL A 481 -26.40 5.18 6.79
CA VAL A 481 -26.30 6.13 5.68
C VAL A 481 -27.19 7.32 5.98
N THR A 482 -26.61 8.51 6.17
CA THR A 482 -27.35 9.69 6.67
C THR A 482 -28.03 10.51 5.59
N ASP A 483 -27.67 10.26 4.35
CA ASP A 483 -27.78 11.18 3.21
C ASP A 483 -28.38 10.46 1.98
N ALA A 484 -29.10 9.37 2.22
CA ALA A 484 -29.84 8.61 1.20
C ALA A 484 -30.95 9.44 0.51
N GLU A 485 -31.44 10.50 1.16
CA GLU A 485 -32.37 11.46 0.55
C GLU A 485 -31.64 12.64 -0.12
N LEU A 486 -31.02 12.35 -1.27
CA LEU A 486 -30.25 13.28 -2.11
C LEU A 486 -30.95 14.59 -2.46
N PHE A 487 -32.25 14.52 -2.79
CA PHE A 487 -32.99 15.66 -3.32
C PHE A 487 -33.95 16.23 -2.26
N PRO A 488 -34.12 17.56 -2.17
CA PRO A 488 -35.14 18.17 -1.31
C PRO A 488 -36.55 17.70 -1.70
N LYS A 489 -37.54 17.89 -0.82
CA LYS A 489 -38.94 17.76 -1.26
C LYS A 489 -39.20 18.85 -2.30
N LEU A 490 -40.00 18.52 -3.32
CA LEU A 490 -40.31 19.48 -4.38
C LEU A 490 -41.36 20.47 -3.84
N ASP A 491 -40.90 21.60 -3.33
CA ASP A 491 -41.77 22.68 -2.85
C ASP A 491 -42.17 23.56 -4.04
N GLY A 492 -43.18 23.13 -4.79
CA GLY A 492 -43.65 23.84 -5.99
C GLY A 492 -44.48 22.98 -6.94
N GLU A 493 -44.64 23.50 -8.16
CA GLU A 493 -45.34 22.84 -9.26
C GLU A 493 -44.36 22.03 -10.12
N VAL A 494 -44.82 20.87 -10.62
CA VAL A 494 -44.02 19.97 -11.46
C VAL A 494 -43.89 20.43 -12.91
N SER A 495 -44.69 21.42 -13.32
CA SER A 495 -44.67 21.99 -14.67
C SER A 495 -44.86 23.50 -14.63
N ARG A 496 -44.26 24.20 -15.59
CA ARG A 496 -44.44 25.65 -15.83
C ARG A 496 -45.91 26.05 -15.96
N LEU A 497 -46.78 25.15 -16.43
CA LEU A 497 -48.20 25.41 -16.60
C LEU A 497 -48.96 25.54 -15.27
N GLY A 498 -48.49 24.87 -14.22
CA GLY A 498 -49.11 24.94 -12.90
C GLY A 498 -48.68 26.15 -12.08
N ALA A 499 -47.57 26.80 -12.45
CA ALA A 499 -46.94 27.86 -11.68
C ALA A 499 -47.91 29.05 -11.46
N ARG A 500 -48.11 29.41 -10.18
CA ARG A 500 -48.91 30.59 -9.80
C ARG A 500 -48.04 31.84 -10.02
N ALA A 501 -48.56 32.85 -10.72
CA ALA A 501 -47.98 34.20 -10.66
C ALA A 501 -48.22 34.75 -9.24
N VAL A 502 -47.30 34.49 -8.31
CA VAL A 502 -47.40 35.01 -6.95
C VAL A 502 -47.05 36.49 -6.99
N LEU A 503 -48.08 37.35 -6.91
CA LEU A 503 -47.88 38.74 -6.49
C LEU A 503 -47.33 38.72 -5.05
N PRO A 504 -46.28 39.49 -4.73
CA PRO A 504 -45.64 39.43 -3.43
C PRO A 504 -46.66 39.81 -2.35
N ARG A 505 -46.86 38.90 -1.40
CA ARG A 505 -47.73 39.12 -0.24
C ARG A 505 -47.04 40.18 0.64
N LYS A 506 -47.58 41.41 0.67
CA LYS A 506 -47.13 42.46 1.59
C LYS A 506 -47.16 41.91 3.03
N GLY A 507 -45.98 41.78 3.67
CA GLY A 507 -45.92 41.59 5.12
C GLY A 507 -44.95 40.53 5.67
N ARG A 508 -44.16 39.81 4.86
CA ARG A 508 -43.10 38.93 5.40
C ARG A 508 -41.73 39.42 4.94
N ALA A 509 -40.97 40.01 5.86
CA ALA A 509 -39.59 40.41 5.61
C ALA A 509 -38.75 39.16 5.26
N PRO A 510 -37.91 39.21 4.22
CA PRO A 510 -36.97 38.14 3.94
C PRO A 510 -35.94 38.07 5.07
N SER A 511 -35.70 36.87 5.60
CA SER A 511 -34.62 36.59 6.54
C SER A 511 -33.28 36.98 5.89
N PRO A 512 -32.42 37.77 6.56
CA PRO A 512 -31.13 38.15 6.00
C PRO A 512 -30.20 36.93 6.06
N GLY A 513 -29.88 36.35 4.90
CA GLY A 513 -28.96 35.21 4.83
C GLY A 513 -28.92 34.45 3.49
N SER A 514 -29.84 34.68 2.55
CA SER A 514 -29.76 34.04 1.22
C SER A 514 -28.89 34.87 0.26
N GLY A 515 -27.59 34.58 0.26
CA GLY A 515 -26.70 34.96 -0.83
C GLY A 515 -27.23 34.39 -2.16
N GLY A 516 -27.22 35.21 -3.20
CA GLY A 516 -27.79 34.92 -4.52
C GLY A 516 -27.03 33.85 -5.31
N GLY A 517 -27.15 32.58 -4.90
CA GLY A 517 -26.84 31.42 -5.72
C GLY A 517 -28.11 30.83 -6.34
N SER A 518 -28.00 30.29 -7.56
CA SER A 518 -29.07 29.43 -8.10
C SER A 518 -29.39 28.31 -7.09
N PRO A 519 -30.67 27.93 -6.88
CA PRO A 519 -31.01 26.92 -5.89
C PRO A 519 -30.27 25.61 -6.18
N ALA A 520 -29.50 25.12 -5.20
CA ALA A 520 -28.76 23.88 -5.33
C ALA A 520 -29.72 22.70 -5.62
N ILE A 521 -29.40 21.91 -6.64
CA ILE A 521 -30.25 20.81 -7.14
C ILE A 521 -30.35 19.67 -6.10
N VAL A 522 -29.28 19.46 -5.33
CA VAL A 522 -29.15 18.42 -4.29
C VAL A 522 -29.03 19.06 -2.90
N LYS A 523 -29.43 18.32 -1.86
CA LYS A 523 -29.19 18.75 -0.48
C LYS A 523 -27.68 18.71 -0.19
N PRO A 524 -27.12 19.72 0.48
CA PRO A 524 -25.74 19.64 0.97
C PRO A 524 -25.63 18.52 2.01
N VAL A 525 -24.45 17.89 2.10
CA VAL A 525 -24.17 16.89 3.12
C VAL A 525 -24.25 17.50 4.52
N ASN A 526 -24.91 16.80 5.45
CA ASN A 526 -24.92 17.18 6.84
C ASN A 526 -23.62 16.67 7.49
N SER A 527 -22.58 17.52 7.51
CA SER A 527 -21.23 17.13 7.98
C SER A 527 -21.23 16.47 9.37
N PRO A 528 -21.86 17.04 10.43
CA PRO A 528 -21.91 16.38 11.73
C PRO A 528 -22.55 14.99 11.70
N ALA A 529 -23.68 14.82 11.00
CA ALA A 529 -24.36 13.53 10.92
C ALA A 529 -23.52 12.51 10.14
N ALA A 530 -22.94 12.90 9.01
CA ALA A 530 -22.11 12.05 8.18
C ALA A 530 -20.81 11.63 8.92
N ALA A 531 -20.19 12.54 9.67
CA ALA A 531 -19.01 12.25 10.49
C ALA A 531 -19.31 11.19 11.57
N LEU A 532 -20.46 11.29 12.23
CA LEU A 532 -20.93 10.31 13.23
C LEU A 532 -21.39 8.99 12.62
N ALA A 533 -21.60 8.94 11.30
CA ALA A 533 -21.91 7.71 10.57
C ALA A 533 -20.65 6.98 10.06
N LEU A 534 -19.47 7.63 10.10
CA LEU A 534 -18.22 7.01 9.70
C LEU A 534 -17.93 5.73 10.53
N PRO A 535 -17.22 4.76 9.91
CA PRO A 535 -16.80 3.52 10.57
C PRO A 535 -16.13 3.78 11.92
N ILE A 536 -16.38 2.85 12.86
CA ILE A 536 -15.86 2.96 14.22
C ILE A 536 -14.59 2.11 14.32
N PRO A 537 -13.45 2.62 14.84
CA PRO A 537 -12.32 1.79 15.20
C PRO A 537 -12.75 0.62 16.09
N ARG A 538 -12.20 -0.57 15.83
CA ARG A 538 -12.48 -1.75 16.65
C ARG A 538 -11.81 -1.60 18.01
N VAL A 539 -12.49 -2.13 19.02
CA VAL A 539 -11.98 -2.20 20.38
C VAL A 539 -10.82 -3.19 20.43
N ASP A 540 -9.73 -2.80 21.07
CA ASP A 540 -8.58 -3.67 21.33
C ASP A 540 -9.01 -4.86 22.21
N PRO A 541 -8.86 -6.11 21.74
CA PRO A 541 -9.22 -7.29 22.52
C PRO A 541 -8.38 -7.45 23.80
N ALA A 542 -7.22 -6.80 23.90
CA ALA A 542 -6.38 -6.80 25.10
C ALA A 542 -6.84 -5.81 26.18
N ASP A 543 -7.79 -4.92 25.87
CA ASP A 543 -8.31 -3.94 26.83
C ASP A 543 -9.13 -4.62 27.95
N PRO A 544 -8.93 -4.26 29.23
CA PRO A 544 -9.65 -4.86 30.35
C PRO A 544 -11.18 -4.69 30.27
N ASN A 545 -11.67 -3.68 29.54
CA ASN A 545 -13.09 -3.42 29.35
C ASN A 545 -13.63 -3.93 28.01
N ALA A 546 -12.86 -4.68 27.20
CA ALA A 546 -13.31 -5.14 25.89
C ALA A 546 -14.64 -5.91 25.95
N GLY A 547 -14.77 -6.86 26.89
CA GLY A 547 -16.00 -7.62 27.09
C GLY A 547 -17.17 -6.76 27.61
N PHE A 548 -16.89 -5.76 28.44
CA PHE A 548 -17.89 -4.82 28.94
C PHE A 548 -18.42 -3.92 27.81
N LEU A 549 -17.54 -3.38 26.97
CA LEU A 549 -17.89 -2.54 25.83
C LEU A 549 -18.68 -3.31 24.77
N ALA A 550 -18.38 -4.59 24.55
CA ALA A 550 -19.17 -5.46 23.67
C ALA A 550 -20.63 -5.59 24.14
N GLY A 551 -20.88 -5.58 25.46
CA GLY A 551 -22.23 -5.60 26.04
C GLY A 551 -23.02 -4.30 25.84
N LEU A 552 -22.36 -3.19 25.50
CA LEU A 552 -22.97 -1.86 25.35
C LEU A 552 -23.22 -1.46 23.89
N MET A 553 -23.05 -2.38 22.93
CA MET A 553 -23.19 -2.07 21.50
C MET A 553 -24.60 -1.61 21.10
N THR A 554 -25.64 -2.03 21.83
CA THR A 554 -27.04 -1.70 21.55
C THR A 554 -27.59 -0.58 22.43
N THR A 555 -26.80 -0.06 23.36
CA THR A 555 -27.24 0.97 24.32
C THR A 555 -27.43 2.31 23.62
N ALA A 556 -28.51 3.03 23.97
CA ALA A 556 -28.77 4.35 23.42
C ALA A 556 -27.71 5.38 23.87
N PRO A 557 -27.32 6.35 23.02
CA PRO A 557 -26.25 7.30 23.35
C PRO A 557 -26.47 8.10 24.64
N ALA A 558 -27.72 8.41 24.98
CA ALA A 558 -28.08 9.15 26.19
C ALA A 558 -27.85 8.34 27.48
N GLU A 559 -28.01 7.01 27.42
CA GLU A 559 -27.80 6.10 28.55
C GLU A 559 -26.35 5.60 28.63
N LEU A 560 -25.64 5.67 27.50
CA LEU A 560 -24.29 5.15 27.35
C LEU A 560 -23.27 5.84 28.28
N LEU A 561 -23.38 7.15 28.49
CA LEU A 561 -22.48 7.87 29.41
C LEU A 561 -22.61 7.39 30.86
N GLY A 562 -23.84 7.13 31.31
CA GLY A 562 -24.10 6.56 32.64
C GLY A 562 -23.60 5.13 32.78
N ALA A 563 -23.78 4.31 31.73
CA ALA A 563 -23.25 2.95 31.70
C ALA A 563 -21.72 2.93 31.74
N LEU A 564 -21.05 3.79 30.95
CA LEU A 564 -19.59 3.89 30.92
C LEU A 564 -18.98 4.35 32.24
N ALA A 565 -19.72 5.11 33.06
CA ALA A 565 -19.29 5.48 34.41
C ALA A 565 -19.19 4.27 35.36
N ALA A 566 -19.87 3.16 35.05
CA ALA A 566 -19.81 1.91 35.79
C ALA A 566 -18.75 0.93 35.25
N ALA A 567 -17.88 1.38 34.34
CA ALA A 567 -16.82 0.54 33.79
C ALA A 567 -15.90 0.00 34.91
N PRO A 568 -15.51 -1.30 34.87
CA PRO A 568 -14.65 -1.92 35.88
C PRO A 568 -13.29 -1.22 36.10
N ALA A 569 -12.71 -0.67 35.03
CA ALA A 569 -11.44 0.05 35.07
C ALA A 569 -11.45 1.24 34.12
N GLN A 570 -10.65 2.27 34.41
CA GLN A 570 -10.39 3.34 33.44
C GLN A 570 -9.44 2.83 32.36
N SER A 571 -9.81 3.05 31.10
CA SER A 571 -9.03 2.62 29.94
C SER A 571 -9.16 3.62 28.79
N VAL A 572 -8.23 3.56 27.83
CA VAL A 572 -8.31 4.35 26.60
C VAL A 572 -9.61 4.04 25.86
N GLU A 573 -10.00 2.77 25.75
CA GLU A 573 -11.22 2.35 25.05
C GLU A 573 -12.50 2.92 25.66
N THR A 574 -12.61 2.91 26.99
CA THR A 574 -13.76 3.54 27.68
C THR A 574 -13.84 5.03 27.43
N ARG A 575 -12.68 5.74 27.38
CA ARG A 575 -12.62 7.18 27.13
C ARG A 575 -12.97 7.51 25.67
N LEU A 576 -12.45 6.74 24.71
CA LEU A 576 -12.82 6.89 23.30
C LEU A 576 -14.32 6.67 23.07
N ARG A 577 -14.92 5.69 23.75
CA ARG A 577 -16.37 5.45 23.70
C ARG A 577 -17.17 6.59 24.34
N GLN A 578 -16.69 7.19 25.43
CA GLN A 578 -17.29 8.38 26.05
C GLN A 578 -17.24 9.58 25.10
N ILE A 579 -16.10 9.82 24.45
CA ILE A 579 -15.93 10.90 23.45
C ILE A 579 -16.95 10.74 22.31
N ARG A 580 -17.10 9.54 21.77
CA ARG A 580 -18.14 9.25 20.76
C ARG A 580 -19.54 9.58 21.30
N ALA A 581 -19.87 9.15 22.51
CA ALA A 581 -21.18 9.36 23.11
C ALA A 581 -21.49 10.85 23.33
N TRP A 582 -20.51 11.66 23.76
CA TRP A 582 -20.65 13.12 23.86
C TRP A 582 -20.93 13.75 22.51
N LEU A 583 -20.18 13.38 21.46
CA LEU A 583 -20.42 13.88 20.10
C LEU A 583 -21.82 13.49 19.58
N GLU A 584 -22.28 12.27 19.85
CA GLU A 584 -23.63 11.81 19.47
C GLU A 584 -24.75 12.53 20.22
N ASN A 585 -24.51 12.95 21.47
CA ASN A 585 -25.45 13.74 22.28
C ASN A 585 -25.36 15.26 22.01
N GLY A 586 -24.43 15.71 21.17
CA GLY A 586 -24.23 17.13 20.82
C GLY A 586 -23.37 17.91 21.82
N ASP A 587 -22.69 17.25 22.76
CA ASP A 587 -21.76 17.86 23.70
C ASP A 587 -20.33 17.87 23.13
N SER A 588 -20.11 18.73 22.14
CA SER A 588 -18.81 18.81 21.45
C SER A 588 -17.69 19.38 22.34
N GLU A 589 -18.02 20.21 23.33
CA GLU A 589 -17.04 20.84 24.21
C GLU A 589 -16.39 19.82 25.16
N ALA A 590 -17.20 18.97 25.80
CA ALA A 590 -16.69 17.88 26.63
C ALA A 590 -15.86 16.89 25.82
N ALA A 591 -16.32 16.55 24.61
CA ALA A 591 -15.61 15.65 23.70
C ALA A 591 -14.22 16.17 23.33
N VAL A 592 -14.11 17.43 22.89
CA VAL A 592 -12.84 18.03 22.47
C VAL A 592 -11.87 18.19 23.65
N THR A 593 -12.39 18.58 24.82
CA THR A 593 -11.57 18.70 26.05
C THR A 593 -10.96 17.36 26.43
N SER A 594 -11.79 16.31 26.52
CA SER A 594 -11.32 14.97 26.86
C SER A 594 -10.37 14.39 25.80
N LEU A 595 -10.60 14.71 24.53
CA LEU A 595 -9.74 14.25 23.45
C LEU A 595 -8.36 14.92 23.49
N THR A 596 -8.30 16.21 23.80
CA THR A 596 -7.03 16.95 23.94
C THR A 596 -6.19 16.36 25.07
N THR A 597 -6.82 16.05 26.22
CA THR A 597 -6.13 15.37 27.33
C THR A 597 -5.62 13.99 26.91
N LEU A 598 -6.42 13.23 26.16
CA LEU A 598 -6.01 11.91 25.69
C LEU A 598 -4.87 11.96 24.66
N GLU A 599 -4.82 13.01 23.83
CA GLU A 599 -3.71 13.23 22.88
C GLU A 599 -2.39 13.52 23.59
N ASP A 600 -2.41 14.21 24.73
CA ASP A 600 -1.21 14.44 25.55
C ASP A 600 -0.75 13.18 26.30
N GLU A 601 -1.68 12.31 26.70
CA GLU A 601 -1.39 11.05 27.39
C GLU A 601 -0.91 9.94 26.43
N GLU A 602 -1.56 9.81 25.26
CA GLU A 602 -1.37 8.72 24.29
C GLU A 602 -1.10 9.26 22.86
N PRO A 603 0.02 9.97 22.64
CA PRO A 603 0.28 10.68 21.39
C PRO A 603 0.49 9.77 20.17
N ASP A 604 0.81 8.49 20.39
CA ASP A 604 1.08 7.51 19.34
C ASP A 604 -0.18 6.69 18.95
N ASP A 605 -1.30 6.81 19.67
CA ASP A 605 -2.53 6.07 19.39
C ASP A 605 -3.33 6.71 18.24
N TRP A 606 -3.36 6.03 17.11
CA TRP A 606 -4.07 6.47 15.91
C TRP A 606 -5.57 6.64 16.10
N ARG A 607 -6.19 5.93 17.05
CA ARG A 607 -7.63 6.06 17.31
C ARG A 607 -7.94 7.48 17.82
N VAL A 608 -7.04 8.06 18.62
CA VAL A 608 -7.16 9.46 19.08
C VAL A 608 -7.18 10.40 17.88
N VAL A 609 -6.29 10.20 16.91
CA VAL A 609 -6.23 10.97 15.66
C VAL A 609 -7.50 10.79 14.83
N TRP A 610 -8.03 9.58 14.73
CA TRP A 610 -9.30 9.31 14.06
C TRP A 610 -10.45 10.10 14.71
N TYR A 611 -10.57 10.04 16.04
CA TYR A 611 -11.61 10.79 16.77
C TYR A 611 -11.41 12.30 16.72
N ARG A 612 -10.16 12.79 16.56
CA ARG A 612 -9.87 14.20 16.26
C ARG A 612 -10.45 14.61 14.93
N GLY A 613 -10.29 13.79 13.89
CA GLY A 613 -10.92 14.02 12.59
C GLY A 613 -12.46 14.06 12.67
N VAL A 614 -13.05 13.12 13.41
CA VAL A 614 -14.52 13.07 13.61
C VAL A 614 -15.01 14.31 14.38
N ALA A 615 -14.37 14.66 15.49
CA ALA A 615 -14.73 15.83 16.28
C ALA A 615 -14.59 17.12 15.46
N ALA A 616 -13.52 17.25 14.67
CA ALA A 616 -13.29 18.39 13.79
C ALA A 616 -14.38 18.55 12.72
N LEU A 617 -14.86 17.47 12.09
CA LEU A 617 -16.00 17.54 11.16
C LEU A 617 -17.33 17.94 11.85
N VAL A 618 -17.52 17.53 13.10
CA VAL A 618 -18.71 17.89 13.90
C VAL A 618 -18.67 19.35 14.31
N THR A 619 -17.51 19.88 14.69
CA THR A 619 -17.33 21.28 15.11
C THR A 619 -17.15 22.25 13.95
N GLY A 620 -16.90 21.75 12.74
CA GLY A 620 -16.75 22.54 11.52
C GLY A 620 -15.30 22.89 11.14
N ASP A 621 -14.30 22.30 11.80
CA ASP A 621 -12.88 22.39 11.40
C ASP A 621 -12.57 21.36 10.28
N GLN A 622 -12.89 21.75 9.05
CA GLN A 622 -12.80 20.88 7.87
C GLN A 622 -11.35 20.57 7.48
N GLU A 623 -10.44 21.55 7.65
CA GLU A 623 -9.02 21.40 7.33
C GLU A 623 -8.32 20.49 8.35
N GLY A 624 -8.58 20.71 9.64
CA GLY A 624 -8.07 19.84 10.71
C GLY A 624 -8.55 18.41 10.56
N ALA A 625 -9.81 18.22 10.16
CA ALA A 625 -10.34 16.90 9.85
C ALA A 625 -9.62 16.21 8.68
N ALA A 626 -9.42 16.93 7.57
CA ALA A 626 -8.74 16.39 6.39
C ALA A 626 -7.32 15.93 6.74
N LEU A 627 -6.56 16.74 7.50
CA LEU A 627 -5.21 16.39 7.94
C LEU A 627 -5.19 15.16 8.85
N ALA A 628 -6.16 15.05 9.77
CA ALA A 628 -6.25 13.91 10.68
C ALA A 628 -6.52 12.60 9.90
N PHE A 629 -7.50 12.60 8.98
CA PHE A 629 -7.81 11.41 8.19
C PHE A 629 -6.73 11.07 7.15
N ASP A 630 -6.01 12.07 6.63
CA ASP A 630 -4.87 11.85 5.73
C ASP A 630 -3.73 11.13 6.45
N ALA A 631 -3.47 11.48 7.71
CA ALA A 631 -2.51 10.77 8.55
C ALA A 631 -2.93 9.31 8.83
N ILE A 632 -4.24 9.05 9.03
CA ILE A 632 -4.75 7.68 9.14
C ILE A 632 -4.60 6.91 7.82
N TYR A 633 -4.77 7.58 6.68
CA TYR A 633 -4.57 6.94 5.38
C TYR A 633 -3.09 6.61 5.11
N ASP A 634 -2.17 7.49 5.53
CA ASP A 634 -0.73 7.21 5.50
C ASP A 634 -0.35 6.02 6.38
N ALA A 635 -0.96 5.92 7.56
CA ALA A 635 -0.79 4.77 8.43
C ALA A 635 -1.39 3.52 7.78
N PHE A 636 -2.65 3.54 7.36
CA PHE A 636 -3.38 2.35 6.94
C PHE A 636 -3.85 2.45 5.48
N PRO A 637 -2.94 2.34 4.51
CA PRO A 637 -3.24 2.55 3.10
C PRO A 637 -4.21 1.50 2.52
N GLY A 638 -4.28 0.31 3.13
CA GLY A 638 -5.19 -0.75 2.72
C GLY A 638 -6.64 -0.54 3.17
N GLU A 639 -6.90 0.39 4.09
CA GLU A 639 -8.22 0.58 4.69
C GLU A 639 -9.14 1.45 3.83
N VAL A 640 -10.44 1.12 3.85
CA VAL A 640 -11.49 1.84 3.11
C VAL A 640 -12.05 3.01 3.93
N ALA A 641 -12.12 2.86 5.26
CA ALA A 641 -12.65 3.86 6.18
C ALA A 641 -11.99 5.26 6.07
N PRO A 642 -10.64 5.40 6.07
CA PRO A 642 -10.01 6.71 5.91
C PRO A 642 -10.28 7.34 4.54
N LYS A 643 -10.39 6.54 3.48
CA LYS A 643 -10.73 7.05 2.12
C LYS A 643 -12.15 7.59 2.08
N LEU A 644 -13.09 6.93 2.75
CA LEU A 644 -14.47 7.43 2.87
C LEU A 644 -14.52 8.76 3.64
N ALA A 645 -13.78 8.86 4.75
CA ALA A 645 -13.68 10.08 5.54
C ALA A 645 -13.04 11.23 4.75
N LEU A 646 -11.98 10.96 3.98
CA LEU A 646 -11.35 11.93 3.09
C LEU A 646 -12.29 12.36 1.95
N GLY A 647 -13.11 11.47 1.41
CA GLY A 647 -14.16 11.82 0.45
C GLY A 647 -15.16 12.82 1.03
N LEU A 648 -15.57 12.62 2.28
CA LEU A 648 -16.44 13.56 3.01
C LEU A 648 -15.75 14.91 3.25
N CYS A 649 -14.49 14.90 3.72
CA CYS A 649 -13.71 16.13 3.89
C CYS A 649 -13.57 16.90 2.58
N ALA A 650 -13.25 16.21 1.48
CA ALA A 650 -13.11 16.80 0.16
C ALA A 650 -14.42 17.44 -0.33
N GLU A 651 -15.55 16.75 -0.14
CA GLU A 651 -16.88 17.27 -0.52
C GLU A 651 -17.19 18.56 0.26
N VAL A 652 -16.96 18.53 1.57
CA VAL A 652 -17.25 19.64 2.47
C VAL A 652 -16.30 20.84 2.23
N LEU A 653 -15.05 20.60 1.82
CA LEU A 653 -14.09 21.62 1.36
C LEU A 653 -14.37 22.14 -0.06
N GLY A 654 -15.35 21.58 -0.77
CA GLY A 654 -15.68 21.95 -2.15
C GLY A 654 -14.72 21.42 -3.23
N GLN A 655 -13.85 20.47 -2.88
CA GLN A 655 -12.91 19.84 -3.80
C GLN A 655 -13.57 18.65 -4.52
N LEU A 656 -14.49 18.97 -5.43
CA LEU A 656 -15.38 17.98 -6.05
C LEU A 656 -14.62 16.87 -6.79
N ASP A 657 -13.52 17.16 -7.48
CA ASP A 657 -12.75 16.14 -8.20
C ASP A 657 -12.12 15.12 -7.23
N ASN A 658 -11.47 15.62 -6.16
CA ASN A 658 -10.89 14.76 -5.11
C ASN A 658 -11.98 13.94 -4.40
N ALA A 659 -13.13 14.55 -4.08
CA ALA A 659 -14.25 13.86 -3.45
C ALA A 659 -14.78 12.72 -4.34
N ALA A 660 -14.94 12.98 -5.63
CA ALA A 660 -15.39 11.98 -6.60
C ALA A 660 -14.38 10.83 -6.73
N GLU A 661 -13.08 11.10 -6.70
CA GLU A 661 -12.03 10.06 -6.71
C GLU A 661 -12.12 9.15 -5.48
N TYR A 662 -12.16 9.72 -4.27
CA TYR A 662 -12.24 8.92 -3.04
C TYR A 662 -13.54 8.11 -2.95
N TYR A 663 -14.69 8.71 -3.25
CA TYR A 663 -15.95 7.98 -3.22
C TYR A 663 -16.01 6.87 -4.28
N ARG A 664 -15.48 7.12 -5.49
CA ARG A 664 -15.39 6.09 -6.53
C ARG A 664 -14.47 4.95 -6.11
N LEU A 665 -13.33 5.26 -5.48
CA LEU A 665 -12.39 4.26 -4.98
C LEU A 665 -13.04 3.35 -3.92
N VAL A 666 -13.72 3.96 -2.95
CA VAL A 666 -14.46 3.22 -1.91
C VAL A 666 -15.56 2.36 -2.53
N TRP A 667 -16.41 2.94 -3.39
CA TRP A 667 -17.55 2.24 -3.97
C TRP A 667 -17.14 1.10 -4.92
N SER A 668 -16.07 1.29 -5.69
CA SER A 668 -15.56 0.24 -6.60
C SER A 668 -14.89 -0.90 -5.84
N THR A 669 -14.28 -0.63 -4.67
CA THR A 669 -13.61 -1.64 -3.86
C THR A 669 -14.61 -2.44 -3.02
N ASP A 670 -15.51 -1.74 -2.31
CA ASP A 670 -16.48 -2.35 -1.40
C ASP A 670 -17.87 -1.67 -1.47
N PRO A 671 -18.82 -2.24 -2.24
CA PRO A 671 -20.20 -1.76 -2.36
C PRO A 671 -21.06 -1.87 -1.10
N SER A 672 -20.52 -2.35 0.03
CA SER A 672 -21.21 -2.28 1.32
C SER A 672 -21.20 -0.86 1.91
N TYR A 673 -20.26 -0.02 1.49
CA TYR A 673 -20.16 1.40 1.86
C TYR A 673 -21.08 2.25 0.99
N VAL A 674 -22.38 2.17 1.25
CA VAL A 674 -23.43 2.81 0.44
C VAL A 674 -23.34 4.33 0.52
N SER A 675 -22.84 4.92 1.62
CA SER A 675 -22.62 6.38 1.67
C SER A 675 -21.68 6.88 0.57
N ALA A 676 -20.74 6.05 0.11
CA ALA A 676 -19.87 6.41 -1.01
C ALA A 676 -20.63 6.55 -2.33
N ALA A 677 -21.63 5.69 -2.60
CA ALA A 677 -22.46 5.81 -3.80
C ALA A 677 -23.28 7.11 -3.79
N PHE A 678 -23.89 7.45 -2.66
CA PHE A 678 -24.68 8.68 -2.51
C PHE A 678 -23.78 9.93 -2.54
N GLY A 679 -22.60 9.89 -1.92
CA GLY A 679 -21.59 10.93 -1.98
C GLY A 679 -21.07 11.18 -3.39
N LEU A 680 -20.69 10.11 -4.09
CA LEU A 680 -20.26 10.19 -5.50
C LEU A 680 -21.36 10.80 -6.38
N ALA A 681 -22.61 10.35 -6.22
CA ALA A 681 -23.73 10.90 -6.99
C ALA A 681 -23.98 12.39 -6.70
N ARG A 682 -23.87 12.85 -5.44
CA ARG A 682 -23.96 14.28 -5.09
C ARG A 682 -22.89 15.09 -5.80
N VAL A 683 -21.64 14.66 -5.68
CA VAL A 683 -20.48 15.36 -6.22
C VAL A 683 -20.53 15.39 -7.75
N GLN A 684 -20.91 14.29 -8.39
CA GLN A 684 -21.13 14.23 -9.84
C GLN A 684 -22.23 15.18 -10.30
N LEU A 685 -23.36 15.26 -9.58
CA LEU A 685 -24.42 16.22 -9.89
C LEU A 685 -23.96 17.67 -9.71
N ALA A 686 -23.16 17.96 -8.68
CA ALA A 686 -22.58 19.28 -8.46
C ALA A 686 -21.57 19.67 -9.55
N ALA A 687 -20.82 18.70 -10.08
CA ALA A 687 -19.91 18.87 -11.23
C ALA A 687 -20.63 18.90 -12.59
N GLY A 688 -21.94 18.62 -12.63
CA GLY A 688 -22.74 18.56 -13.87
C GLY A 688 -22.74 17.20 -14.59
N ASP A 689 -22.05 16.19 -14.06
CA ASP A 689 -22.04 14.81 -14.57
C ASP A 689 -23.30 14.04 -14.13
N ARG A 690 -24.43 14.40 -14.75
CA ARG A 690 -25.73 13.79 -14.43
C ARG A 690 -25.80 12.31 -14.84
N ARG A 691 -25.16 11.93 -15.95
CA ARG A 691 -25.15 10.55 -16.45
C ARG A 691 -24.35 9.64 -15.51
N GLY A 692 -23.17 10.09 -15.07
CA GLY A 692 -22.39 9.37 -14.08
C GLY A 692 -23.13 9.22 -12.76
N ALA A 693 -23.77 10.28 -12.27
CA ALA A 693 -24.57 10.21 -11.03
C ALA A 693 -25.70 9.19 -11.09
N VAL A 694 -26.43 9.15 -12.21
CA VAL A 694 -27.48 8.13 -12.44
C VAL A 694 -26.86 6.74 -12.48
N GLY A 695 -25.78 6.53 -13.24
CA GLY A 695 -25.08 5.24 -13.30
C GLY A 695 -24.62 4.74 -11.93
N THR A 696 -24.06 5.62 -11.10
CA THR A 696 -23.66 5.31 -9.72
C THR A 696 -24.85 4.87 -8.87
N LEU A 697 -25.94 5.63 -8.87
CA LEU A 697 -27.15 5.29 -8.10
C LEU A 697 -27.80 3.98 -8.58
N GLU A 698 -27.73 3.71 -9.87
CA GLU A 698 -28.25 2.48 -10.46
C GLU A 698 -27.34 1.27 -10.25
N SER A 699 -26.09 1.48 -9.85
CA SER A 699 -25.18 0.38 -9.48
C SER A 699 -25.46 -0.17 -8.07
N VAL A 700 -26.25 0.53 -7.24
CA VAL A 700 -26.64 0.04 -5.92
C VAL A 700 -27.44 -1.27 -6.07
N PRO A 701 -27.02 -2.37 -5.42
CA PRO A 701 -27.63 -3.68 -5.61
C PRO A 701 -29.01 -3.78 -4.95
N GLU A 702 -29.87 -4.63 -5.50
CA GLU A 702 -31.23 -4.90 -4.99
C GLU A 702 -31.26 -5.43 -3.56
N SER A 703 -30.19 -6.08 -3.11
CA SER A 703 -30.03 -6.56 -1.73
C SER A 703 -29.80 -5.44 -0.72
N SER A 704 -29.50 -4.21 -1.16
CA SER A 704 -29.27 -3.08 -0.27
C SER A 704 -30.58 -2.52 0.27
N ILE A 705 -30.62 -2.22 1.58
CA ILE A 705 -31.74 -1.51 2.21
C ILE A 705 -31.98 -0.12 1.59
N HIS A 706 -30.98 0.45 0.92
CA HIS A 706 -31.04 1.75 0.27
C HIS A 706 -31.33 1.67 -1.23
N TYR A 707 -31.59 0.49 -1.79
CA TYR A 707 -31.91 0.32 -3.21
C TYR A 707 -33.05 1.23 -3.67
N THR A 708 -34.18 1.20 -2.96
CA THR A 708 -35.34 2.05 -3.28
C THR A 708 -34.98 3.53 -3.22
N ALA A 709 -34.21 3.97 -2.21
CA ALA A 709 -33.78 5.36 -2.10
C ALA A 709 -32.88 5.77 -3.26
N ALA A 710 -31.93 4.92 -3.66
CA ALA A 710 -31.02 5.14 -4.77
C ALA A 710 -31.78 5.24 -6.11
N ARG A 711 -32.75 4.34 -6.35
CA ARG A 711 -33.59 4.37 -7.55
C ARG A 711 -34.49 5.62 -7.60
N VAL A 712 -35.07 6.02 -6.47
CA VAL A 712 -35.84 7.28 -6.40
C VAL A 712 -34.93 8.48 -6.68
N ALA A 713 -33.72 8.48 -6.14
CA ALA A 713 -32.73 9.52 -6.42
C ALA A 713 -32.30 9.54 -7.89
N ALA A 714 -32.11 8.39 -8.54
CA ALA A 714 -31.76 8.30 -9.95
C ALA A 714 -32.85 8.89 -10.86
N VAL A 715 -34.14 8.62 -10.57
CA VAL A 715 -35.28 9.25 -11.26
C VAL A 715 -35.20 10.77 -11.14
N ARG A 716 -35.02 11.28 -9.91
CA ARG A 716 -34.91 12.74 -9.68
C ARG A 716 -33.66 13.35 -10.32
N ALA A 717 -32.55 12.61 -10.32
CA ALA A 717 -31.31 12.99 -10.97
C ALA A 717 -31.44 13.09 -12.49
N ARG A 718 -32.34 12.35 -13.14
CA ARG A 718 -32.63 12.55 -14.58
C ARG A 718 -33.43 13.82 -14.86
N LEU A 719 -34.33 14.19 -13.95
CA LEU A 719 -35.39 15.19 -14.21
C LEU A 719 -35.07 16.59 -13.67
N ARG A 720 -34.69 16.70 -12.40
CA ARG A 720 -34.73 17.98 -11.67
C ARG A 720 -33.66 18.96 -12.13
N GLY A 721 -34.03 20.23 -12.28
CA GLY A 721 -33.11 21.30 -12.67
C GLY A 721 -32.70 21.25 -14.15
N ARG A 722 -33.30 20.38 -14.97
CA ARG A 722 -33.10 20.40 -16.42
C ARG A 722 -34.08 21.37 -17.06
N THR A 723 -33.58 22.26 -17.91
CA THR A 723 -34.41 23.12 -18.74
C THR A 723 -34.68 22.43 -20.07
N ALA A 724 -35.96 22.19 -20.39
CA ALA A 724 -36.32 21.62 -21.68
C ALA A 724 -35.94 22.59 -22.82
N VAL A 725 -35.05 22.17 -23.71
CA VAL A 725 -34.70 22.86 -24.95
C VAL A 725 -35.41 22.15 -26.12
N PRO A 726 -35.92 22.87 -27.14
CA PRO A 726 -36.54 22.24 -28.29
C PRO A 726 -35.58 21.23 -28.96
N GLY A 727 -36.01 19.98 -29.13
CA GLY A 727 -35.23 18.94 -29.85
C GLY A 727 -34.21 18.13 -29.01
N ASP A 728 -34.25 18.20 -27.68
CA ASP A 728 -33.36 17.43 -26.79
C ASP A 728 -33.72 15.92 -26.75
N VAL A 729 -33.24 15.14 -27.73
CA VAL A 729 -33.42 13.67 -27.82
C VAL A 729 -32.93 12.93 -26.57
N PRO A 730 -31.75 13.23 -25.99
CA PRO A 730 -31.30 12.62 -24.74
C PRO A 730 -32.31 12.78 -23.60
N PHE A 731 -33.07 13.89 -23.56
CA PHE A 731 -34.07 14.07 -22.51
C PHE A 731 -35.29 13.15 -22.67
N LEU A 732 -35.68 12.83 -23.90
CA LEU A 732 -36.77 11.87 -24.13
C LEU A 732 -36.38 10.46 -23.67
N GLU A 733 -35.13 10.07 -23.87
CA GLU A 733 -34.57 8.81 -23.35
C GLU A 733 -34.57 8.82 -21.82
N ASP A 734 -34.12 9.91 -21.19
CA ASP A 734 -34.14 10.07 -19.74
C ASP A 734 -35.56 10.05 -19.15
N LEU A 735 -36.54 10.67 -19.82
CA LEU A 735 -37.96 10.62 -19.43
C LEU A 735 -38.52 9.20 -19.50
N THR A 736 -38.20 8.48 -20.58
CA THR A 736 -38.65 7.10 -20.79
C THR A 736 -38.02 6.16 -19.76
N ALA A 737 -36.72 6.32 -19.48
CA ALA A 737 -36.01 5.57 -18.45
C ALA A 737 -36.55 5.88 -17.05
N ALA A 738 -36.83 7.16 -16.74
CA ALA A 738 -37.43 7.56 -15.48
C ALA A 738 -38.83 6.95 -15.28
N ALA A 739 -39.67 6.94 -16.32
CA ALA A 739 -40.98 6.29 -16.27
C ALA A 739 -40.87 4.78 -16.04
N GLY A 740 -40.04 4.08 -16.82
CA GLY A 740 -39.82 2.64 -16.65
C GLY A 740 -39.32 2.28 -15.25
N GLN A 741 -38.49 3.13 -14.64
CA GLN A 741 -38.00 2.93 -13.29
C GLN A 741 -39.07 3.15 -12.21
N VAL A 742 -39.97 4.12 -12.40
CA VAL A 742 -41.13 4.29 -11.50
C VAL A 742 -42.06 3.08 -11.58
N GLU A 743 -42.27 2.52 -12.77
CA GLU A 743 -43.05 1.28 -12.95
C GLU A 743 -42.37 0.07 -12.30
N ALA A 744 -41.05 -0.07 -12.47
CA ALA A 744 -40.29 -1.14 -11.83
C ALA A 744 -40.36 -1.05 -10.29
N LEU A 745 -40.24 0.14 -9.70
CA LEU A 745 -40.31 0.34 -8.26
C LEU A 745 -41.68 -0.02 -7.66
N ASP A 746 -42.76 0.06 -8.43
CA ASP A 746 -44.09 -0.36 -7.99
C ASP A 746 -44.12 -1.86 -7.66
N ALA A 747 -43.46 -2.68 -8.48
CA ALA A 747 -43.34 -4.11 -8.25
C ALA A 747 -42.53 -4.44 -6.96
N TYR A 748 -41.66 -3.51 -6.53
CA TYR A 748 -40.84 -3.62 -5.31
C TYR A 748 -41.52 -3.00 -4.08
N GLY A 749 -42.83 -2.72 -4.13
CA GLY A 749 -43.59 -2.26 -2.97
C GLY A 749 -43.35 -0.80 -2.59
N LEU A 750 -43.03 0.05 -3.58
CA LEU A 750 -42.96 1.50 -3.35
C LEU A 750 -44.28 2.03 -2.79
N ASP A 751 -44.19 2.86 -1.75
CA ASP A 751 -45.34 3.53 -1.15
C ASP A 751 -46.21 4.24 -2.24
N PRO A 752 -47.55 4.03 -2.25
CA PRO A 752 -48.42 4.59 -3.28
C PRO A 752 -48.35 6.12 -3.39
N ALA A 753 -48.14 6.84 -2.28
CA ALA A 753 -48.03 8.29 -2.33
C ALA A 753 -46.68 8.71 -2.95
N ARG A 754 -45.57 8.04 -2.60
CA ARG A 754 -44.27 8.28 -3.24
C ARG A 754 -44.29 7.96 -4.73
N ARG A 755 -44.97 6.89 -5.14
CA ARG A 755 -45.15 6.53 -6.56
C ARG A 755 -45.85 7.65 -7.34
N GLU A 756 -46.97 8.13 -6.82
CA GLU A 756 -47.74 9.18 -7.50
C GLU A 756 -47.01 10.52 -7.50
N GLN A 757 -46.21 10.82 -6.47
CA GLN A 757 -45.30 11.98 -6.47
C GLN A 757 -44.27 11.89 -7.61
N LEU A 758 -43.60 10.75 -7.77
CA LEU A 758 -42.62 10.56 -8.84
C LEU A 758 -43.28 10.55 -10.22
N SER A 759 -44.46 9.95 -10.33
CA SER A 759 -45.26 9.96 -11.57
C SER A 759 -45.61 11.39 -11.97
N ALA A 760 -46.02 12.22 -11.00
CA ALA A 760 -46.28 13.64 -11.24
C ALA A 760 -45.01 14.41 -11.66
N GLU A 761 -43.85 14.13 -11.05
CA GLU A 761 -42.57 14.74 -11.46
C GLU A 761 -42.22 14.36 -12.92
N VAL A 762 -42.32 13.08 -13.29
CA VAL A 762 -42.04 12.59 -14.66
C VAL A 762 -42.99 13.22 -15.69
N LEU A 763 -44.30 13.17 -15.43
CA LEU A 763 -45.33 13.69 -16.33
C LEU A 763 -45.25 15.23 -16.46
N GLY A 764 -44.91 15.93 -15.38
CA GLY A 764 -44.71 17.38 -15.37
C GLY A 764 -43.54 17.80 -16.25
N CYS A 765 -42.39 17.14 -16.10
CA CYS A 765 -41.22 17.36 -16.96
C CYS A 765 -41.50 17.01 -18.43
N ALA A 766 -42.22 15.91 -18.69
CA ALA A 766 -42.63 15.56 -20.04
C ALA A 766 -43.56 16.63 -20.67
N LEU A 767 -44.48 17.19 -19.88
CA LEU A 767 -45.38 18.25 -20.34
C LEU A 767 -44.60 19.51 -20.71
N ASP A 768 -43.66 19.93 -19.86
CA ASP A 768 -42.80 21.09 -20.14
C ASP A 768 -41.92 20.87 -21.38
N TRP A 769 -41.48 19.65 -21.64
CA TRP A 769 -40.75 19.30 -22.86
C TRP A 769 -41.62 19.39 -24.12
N ILE A 770 -42.86 18.90 -24.08
CA ILE A 770 -43.81 19.05 -25.19
C ILE A 770 -44.13 20.52 -25.45
N LEU A 771 -44.39 21.29 -24.39
CA LEU A 771 -44.69 22.73 -24.49
C LEU A 771 -43.51 23.54 -25.04
N SER A 772 -42.29 23.06 -24.87
CA SER A 772 -41.07 23.67 -25.41
C SER A 772 -40.78 23.28 -26.87
N GLY A 773 -41.70 22.61 -27.57
CA GLY A 773 -41.54 22.24 -28.98
C GLY A 773 -40.84 20.90 -29.24
N GLY A 774 -40.71 20.04 -28.22
CA GLY A 774 -40.07 18.71 -28.34
C GLY A 774 -40.71 17.75 -29.35
N ARG A 775 -41.94 18.03 -29.80
CA ARG A 775 -42.68 17.22 -30.79
C ARG A 775 -41.95 17.02 -32.12
N GLY A 776 -41.13 17.97 -32.56
CA GLY A 776 -40.41 17.88 -33.85
C GLY A 776 -39.35 16.77 -33.89
N SER A 777 -38.97 16.23 -32.74
CA SER A 777 -37.93 15.21 -32.58
C SER A 777 -38.47 13.82 -32.20
N ALA A 778 -39.78 13.67 -32.01
CA ALA A 778 -40.38 12.39 -31.67
C ALA A 778 -40.62 11.57 -32.95
N PRO A 779 -40.07 10.35 -33.08
CA PRO A 779 -40.34 9.50 -34.23
C PRO A 779 -41.84 9.17 -34.32
N ALA A 780 -42.37 9.09 -35.54
CA ALA A 780 -43.79 8.88 -35.79
C ALA A 780 -44.31 7.56 -35.17
N GLY A 781 -44.94 7.65 -34.00
CA GLY A 781 -45.57 6.54 -33.30
C GLY A 781 -46.26 6.99 -32.01
N ARG A 782 -47.37 6.33 -31.64
CA ARG A 782 -48.05 6.54 -30.34
C ARG A 782 -47.16 5.99 -29.22
N ARG A 783 -46.40 6.86 -28.55
CA ARG A 783 -45.69 6.52 -27.31
C ARG A 783 -46.54 6.90 -26.11
N THR A 784 -46.53 6.04 -25.10
CA THR A 784 -47.18 6.27 -23.80
C THR A 784 -46.12 6.38 -22.71
N LEU A 785 -46.33 7.28 -21.75
CA LEU A 785 -45.49 7.47 -20.57
C LEU A 785 -46.37 7.29 -19.33
N LEU A 786 -46.10 6.30 -18.48
CA LEU A 786 -46.90 5.97 -17.29
C LEU A 786 -48.41 5.84 -17.62
N GLY A 787 -48.72 5.16 -18.73
CA GLY A 787 -50.09 4.96 -19.22
C GLY A 787 -50.78 6.21 -19.82
N SER A 788 -50.07 7.33 -19.99
CA SER A 788 -50.59 8.55 -20.61
C SER A 788 -50.02 8.71 -22.03
N GLU A 789 -50.82 9.13 -23.01
CA GLU A 789 -50.30 9.47 -24.35
C GLU A 789 -49.29 10.62 -24.24
N LEU A 790 -48.17 10.54 -24.99
CA LEU A 790 -47.11 11.55 -25.02
C LEU A 790 -47.53 12.77 -25.87
N ASP A 791 -48.65 13.37 -25.50
CA ASP A 791 -49.15 14.63 -26.01
C ASP A 791 -49.62 15.55 -24.87
N GLU A 792 -49.82 16.84 -25.16
CA GLU A 792 -50.20 17.83 -24.14
C GLU A 792 -51.48 17.42 -23.40
N ARG A 793 -52.45 16.82 -24.11
CA ARG A 793 -53.74 16.42 -23.55
C ARG A 793 -53.59 15.20 -22.64
N GLY A 794 -52.89 14.16 -23.08
CA GLY A 794 -52.65 12.93 -22.36
C GLY A 794 -51.83 13.15 -21.09
N LEU A 795 -50.74 13.92 -21.17
CA LEU A 795 -49.90 14.23 -20.00
C LEU A 795 -50.64 15.05 -18.95
N ARG A 796 -51.50 15.99 -19.37
CA ARG A 796 -52.38 16.75 -18.46
C ARG A 796 -53.38 15.87 -17.73
N PHE A 797 -54.02 14.93 -18.44
CA PHE A 797 -54.90 13.94 -17.81
C PHE A 797 -54.15 13.04 -16.82
N GLY A 798 -52.92 12.63 -17.18
CA GLY A 798 -52.03 11.89 -16.29
C GLY A 798 -51.74 12.65 -14.99
N LEU A 799 -51.33 13.92 -15.10
CA LEU A 799 -51.08 14.79 -13.96
C LEU A 799 -52.31 15.00 -13.07
N GLU A 800 -53.48 15.25 -13.67
CA GLU A 800 -54.74 15.36 -12.93
C GLU A 800 -55.02 14.07 -12.14
N ARG A 801 -54.86 12.90 -12.77
CA ARG A 801 -55.07 11.60 -12.12
C ARG A 801 -54.11 11.38 -10.96
N SER A 802 -52.83 11.70 -11.11
CA SER A 802 -51.83 11.55 -10.05
C SER A 802 -52.12 12.47 -8.87
N TYR A 803 -52.42 13.75 -9.09
CA TYR A 803 -52.76 14.68 -8.01
C TYR A 803 -54.07 14.31 -7.28
N ARG A 804 -55.10 13.83 -7.99
CA ARG A 804 -56.33 13.32 -7.35
C ARG A 804 -56.06 12.07 -6.51
N THR A 805 -55.11 11.24 -6.91
CA THR A 805 -54.72 10.05 -6.14
C THR A 805 -53.92 10.45 -4.90
N LEU A 806 -52.98 11.38 -5.02
CA LEU A 806 -52.29 11.99 -3.87
C LEU A 806 -53.27 12.61 -2.87
N ALA A 807 -54.27 13.36 -3.35
CA ALA A 807 -55.28 13.97 -2.49
C ALA A 807 -56.10 12.95 -1.67
N ARG A 808 -56.36 11.76 -2.25
CA ARG A 808 -57.02 10.65 -1.54
C ARG A 808 -56.13 10.02 -0.47
N LEU A 809 -54.82 9.99 -0.71
CA LEU A 809 -53.81 9.44 0.20
C LEU A 809 -53.36 10.44 1.28
N ALA A 810 -53.62 11.74 1.10
CA ALA A 810 -53.25 12.80 2.03
C ALA A 810 -53.88 12.60 3.41
N ARG A 811 -53.07 12.80 4.46
CA ARG A 811 -53.47 12.61 5.87
C ARG A 811 -54.13 13.86 6.46
N GLY A 812 -53.81 15.04 5.94
CA GLY A 812 -54.33 16.33 6.41
C GLY A 812 -55.34 16.98 5.45
N GLY A 813 -56.28 17.75 6.02
CA GLY A 813 -57.30 18.48 5.24
C GLY A 813 -56.71 19.56 4.33
N GLU A 814 -55.75 20.35 4.83
CA GLU A 814 -55.09 21.40 4.04
C GLU A 814 -54.27 20.83 2.88
N GLU A 815 -53.49 19.78 3.12
CA GLU A 815 -52.72 19.07 2.09
C GLU A 815 -53.64 18.52 0.99
N ARG A 816 -54.77 17.93 1.38
CA ARG A 816 -55.77 17.43 0.42
C ARG A 816 -56.34 18.56 -0.44
N ILE A 817 -56.66 19.70 0.14
CA ILE A 817 -57.19 20.86 -0.60
C ILE A 817 -56.15 21.34 -1.62
N ASP A 818 -54.89 21.52 -1.21
CA ASP A 818 -53.81 21.96 -2.11
C ASP A 818 -53.61 20.99 -3.29
N LEU A 819 -53.63 19.68 -3.03
CA LEU A 819 -53.51 18.65 -4.07
C LEU A 819 -54.70 18.63 -5.05
N VAL A 820 -55.92 18.89 -4.57
CA VAL A 820 -57.10 19.01 -5.45
C VAL A 820 -57.01 20.28 -6.30
N GLU A 821 -56.55 21.40 -5.74
CA GLU A 821 -56.30 22.63 -6.49
C GLU A 821 -55.22 22.45 -7.57
N ARG A 822 -54.16 21.68 -7.27
CA ARG A 822 -53.16 21.25 -8.27
C ARG A 822 -53.82 20.42 -9.37
N ALA A 823 -54.59 19.40 -9.04
CA ALA A 823 -55.27 18.56 -10.02
C ALA A 823 -56.15 19.38 -10.99
N ASN A 824 -56.92 20.34 -10.46
CA ASN A 824 -57.81 21.18 -11.26
C ASN A 824 -57.05 22.08 -12.25
N ARG A 825 -55.81 22.48 -11.96
CA ARG A 825 -54.99 23.29 -12.88
C ARG A 825 -54.53 22.54 -14.11
N TYR A 826 -54.26 21.25 -13.98
CA TYR A 826 -53.84 20.42 -15.10
C TYR A 826 -55.01 19.83 -15.90
N ARG A 827 -56.26 20.04 -15.47
CA ARG A 827 -57.45 19.55 -16.16
C ARG A 827 -57.51 20.09 -17.61
N PRO A 828 -57.54 19.23 -18.64
CA PRO A 828 -57.65 19.67 -20.03
C PRO A 828 -58.95 20.43 -20.28
N ARG A 829 -58.88 21.57 -20.98
CA ARG A 829 -60.09 22.28 -21.43
C ARG A 829 -60.82 21.44 -22.47
N THR A 830 -61.97 20.90 -22.08
CA THR A 830 -62.95 20.35 -23.01
C THR A 830 -63.81 21.53 -23.48
N TRP A 831 -63.74 21.87 -24.76
CA TRP A 831 -64.74 22.75 -25.37
C TRP A 831 -66.04 21.93 -25.41
N VAL A 832 -67.02 22.36 -24.63
CA VAL A 832 -68.42 21.88 -24.72
C VAL A 832 -69.15 22.74 -25.73
#